data_AF-A0A3R9VXD2-F1
#
_entry.id   AF-A0A3R9VXD2-F1
#
_cell.length_a   1.000
_cell.length_b   1.000
_cell.length_c   1.000
_cell.angle_alpha   90.00
_cell.angle_beta   90.00
_cell.angle_gamma   90.00
#
_symmetry.space_group_name_H-M   'P 1'
#
loop_
_entity.id
_entity.type
_entity.pdbx_description
1 polymer ?
#
loop_
_entity_poly.entity_id
_entity_poly.type
_entity_poly.pdbx_seq_one_letter_code
_entity_poly.pdbx_strand_id
1 'polypeptide(L)'
;MELIRNWLLPVLVAAQQLAVWPGHPLLSGDPVEARRLAVVLAVTVAVTVALGVRRRFPVAAALATEAALVAGALAPDEIWVLYVLADAIALYSVAVRCPGRTAVLVAVALTGSVALRSVAVFDLRADIVGETLVTGAIHAAVVGLGHSRRRWLAARRAAAEEVARAEALRSTAAVTERHRLARELHDVSAHHLTSVVVAADAARRLADRRPELAAEALRLAADSGRETVAALHRLVAAMQAPAADEGSGLERRVAELAAGFVRLGQRVSLDIAPAAAPLTGPVAEAAFGIVREALTNALRYAPGAAVDVTVADREGTLDVTVRDDGTDGVGGAGGTGGAGGTLVAARRLGSGRGTAGMRERAAALGGTLEAGPRADRPGWCVRARLPRTAAAARRQGAARPVPPGLPDVALVLAVAAVPVLAVLAERPALIAHACLPALAHALPLLWRRRAPWAVLVVGLAAGLVAPAALATGVLPAGVAWALVVGGGVTECVALHAVASFAGPARVTFPAIAVVAGGWSVTAAVMALFDGTAAAEGDGGAFVVFLAYVLGALLLLPAAAVWGLGVFVRARREEALGRDDGALAAAVRAAVIEAYRERQRIAAELRGPVLGHAGRLVARAEKGDLDGVAEQARAGLAAMRDLLAALREEVSPSPSE
;
A
#
# COMPACT_ATOMS: atom_id res chain seq x y z
N MET A 1 32.28 2.18 1.38
CA MET A 1 31.42 1.64 0.27
C MET A 1 30.55 2.71 -0.41
N GLU A 2 29.88 3.61 0.32
CA GLU A 2 29.04 4.66 -0.29
C GLU A 2 29.80 5.67 -1.16
N LEU A 3 31.02 6.07 -0.75
CA LEU A 3 31.88 6.97 -1.54
C LEU A 3 32.21 6.37 -2.91
N ILE A 4 32.65 5.11 -2.97
CA ILE A 4 32.96 4.40 -4.22
C ILE A 4 31.73 4.36 -5.15
N ARG A 5 30.55 4.06 -4.60
CA ARG A 5 29.29 4.02 -5.37
C ARG A 5 28.85 5.39 -5.90
N ASN A 6 29.27 6.48 -5.26
CA ASN A 6 28.91 7.84 -5.68
C ASN A 6 29.77 8.31 -6.88
N TRP A 7 31.05 7.95 -6.89
CA TRP A 7 32.03 8.36 -7.90
C TRP A 7 32.11 7.44 -9.11
N LEU A 8 31.66 6.18 -9.01
CA LEU A 8 31.70 5.22 -10.12
C LEU A 8 31.10 5.77 -11.42
N LEU A 9 29.91 6.35 -11.35
CA LEU A 9 29.19 6.84 -12.53
C LEU A 9 29.84 8.09 -13.16
N PRO A 10 30.24 9.13 -12.40
CA PRO A 10 31.09 10.21 -12.92
C PRO A 10 32.38 9.72 -13.59
N VAL A 11 33.08 8.77 -12.96
CA VAL A 11 34.34 8.22 -13.49
C VAL A 11 34.11 7.44 -14.78
N LEU A 12 33.02 6.68 -14.89
CA LEU A 12 32.67 5.98 -16.13
C LEU A 12 32.36 6.95 -17.27
N VAL A 13 31.62 8.02 -17.00
CA VAL A 13 31.34 9.07 -17.99
C VAL A 13 32.64 9.74 -18.44
N ALA A 14 33.53 10.08 -17.50
CA ALA A 14 34.85 10.63 -17.81
C ALA A 14 35.70 9.67 -18.65
N ALA A 15 35.74 8.39 -18.29
CA ALA A 15 36.48 7.36 -19.02
C ALA A 15 35.94 7.19 -20.44
N GLN A 16 34.61 7.16 -20.61
CA GLN A 16 33.98 7.07 -21.93
C GLN A 16 34.28 8.30 -22.78
N GLN A 17 34.20 9.51 -22.20
CA GLN A 17 34.59 10.74 -22.87
C GLN A 17 36.04 10.65 -23.36
N LEU A 18 36.99 10.32 -22.47
CA LEU A 18 38.41 10.25 -22.81
C LEU A 18 38.74 9.17 -23.84
N ALA A 19 37.98 8.08 -23.88
CA ALA A 19 38.11 7.03 -24.90
C ALA A 19 37.65 7.52 -26.28
N VAL A 20 36.53 8.25 -26.36
CA VAL A 20 36.03 8.83 -27.62
C VAL A 20 36.96 9.94 -28.10
N TRP A 21 37.31 10.88 -27.22
CA TRP A 21 38.26 11.94 -27.52
C TRP A 21 38.99 12.35 -26.22
N PRO A 22 40.33 12.38 -26.20
CA PRO A 22 41.25 12.27 -27.35
C PRO A 22 41.65 10.83 -27.71
N GLY A 23 41.14 9.81 -27.02
CA GLY A 23 41.60 8.41 -27.14
C GLY A 23 41.58 7.86 -28.56
N HIS A 24 40.44 7.96 -29.26
CA HIS A 24 40.32 7.48 -30.63
C HIS A 24 41.29 8.20 -31.60
N PRO A 25 41.34 9.54 -31.67
CA PRO A 25 42.35 10.26 -32.47
C PRO A 25 43.79 9.84 -32.19
N LEU A 26 44.18 9.71 -30.91
CA LEU A 26 45.54 9.32 -30.53
C LEU A 26 45.89 7.90 -30.98
N LEU A 27 44.93 6.98 -30.95
CA LEU A 27 45.10 5.60 -31.42
C LEU A 27 45.13 5.51 -32.95
N SER A 28 44.39 6.38 -33.64
CA SER A 28 44.34 6.46 -35.10
C SER A 28 45.51 7.24 -35.71
N GLY A 29 46.33 7.89 -34.88
CA GLY A 29 47.46 8.71 -35.34
C GLY A 29 47.07 10.11 -35.83
N ASP A 30 45.84 10.55 -35.55
CA ASP A 30 45.35 11.87 -35.91
C ASP A 30 45.98 12.96 -35.00
N PRO A 31 46.35 14.13 -35.54
CA PRO A 31 46.95 15.19 -34.74
C PRO A 31 45.96 15.78 -33.73
N VAL A 32 46.35 15.80 -32.45
CA VAL A 32 45.57 16.41 -31.36
C VAL A 32 46.22 17.71 -30.90
N GLU A 33 45.49 18.82 -31.03
CA GLU A 33 45.97 20.14 -30.62
C GLU A 33 46.05 20.26 -29.09
N ALA A 34 47.22 20.62 -28.54
CA ALA A 34 47.48 20.65 -27.10
C ALA A 34 46.51 21.56 -26.32
N ARG A 35 46.10 22.68 -26.92
CA ARG A 35 45.12 23.61 -26.32
C ARG A 35 43.74 22.94 -26.18
N ARG A 36 43.25 22.25 -27.22
CA ARG A 36 41.97 21.53 -27.16
C ARG A 36 42.02 20.41 -26.12
N LEU A 37 43.14 19.69 -26.07
CA LEU A 37 43.37 18.64 -25.09
C LEU A 37 43.25 19.17 -23.66
N ALA A 38 43.93 20.28 -23.36
CA ALA A 38 43.87 20.91 -22.05
C ALA A 38 42.44 21.34 -21.67
N VAL A 39 41.69 21.94 -22.61
CA VAL A 39 40.30 22.35 -22.39
C VAL A 39 39.40 21.16 -22.08
N VAL A 40 39.42 20.11 -22.90
CA VAL A 40 38.57 18.93 -22.70
C VAL A 40 38.91 18.20 -21.40
N LEU A 41 40.19 18.08 -21.05
CA LEU A 41 40.60 17.50 -19.76
C LEU A 41 40.08 18.34 -18.58
N ALA A 42 40.21 19.66 -18.64
CA ALA A 42 39.72 20.55 -17.59
C ALA A 42 38.19 20.47 -17.42
N VAL A 43 37.44 20.48 -18.53
CA VAL A 43 35.98 20.31 -18.54
C VAL A 43 35.58 18.94 -17.99
N THR A 44 36.27 17.88 -18.42
CA THR A 44 36.02 16.51 -17.93
C THR A 44 36.20 16.41 -16.42
N VAL A 45 37.28 16.99 -15.89
CA VAL A 45 37.54 17.02 -14.44
C VAL A 45 36.47 17.83 -13.72
N ALA A 46 36.12 19.02 -14.21
CA ALA A 46 35.11 19.89 -13.62
C ALA A 46 33.73 19.21 -13.56
N VAL A 47 33.28 18.60 -14.65
CA VAL A 47 32.03 17.83 -14.73
C VAL A 47 32.07 16.62 -13.79
N THR A 48 33.20 15.91 -13.73
CA THR A 48 33.35 14.75 -12.84
C THR A 48 33.20 15.15 -11.37
N VAL A 49 33.83 16.27 -10.96
CA VAL A 49 33.73 16.81 -9.60
C VAL A 49 32.31 17.29 -9.29
N ALA A 50 31.69 18.04 -10.21
CA ALA A 50 30.30 18.50 -10.07
C ALA A 50 29.34 17.32 -9.88
N LEU A 51 29.45 16.29 -10.73
CA LEU A 51 28.67 15.07 -10.59
C LEU A 51 29.01 14.30 -9.31
N GLY A 52 30.24 14.32 -8.81
CA GLY A 52 30.64 13.71 -7.54
C GLY A 52 29.81 14.23 -6.35
N VAL A 53 29.46 15.52 -6.35
CA VAL A 53 28.67 16.17 -5.28
C VAL A 53 27.16 16.17 -5.54
N ARG A 54 26.68 15.63 -6.67
CA ARG A 54 25.25 15.65 -7.11
C ARG A 54 24.25 15.10 -6.12
N ARG A 55 24.68 14.24 -5.19
CA ARG A 55 23.78 13.66 -4.16
C ARG A 55 23.57 14.58 -2.97
N ARG A 56 24.55 15.44 -2.67
CA ARG A 56 24.54 16.38 -1.53
C ARG A 56 24.01 17.75 -1.96
N PHE A 57 24.45 18.24 -3.12
CA PHE A 57 24.06 19.53 -3.68
C PHE A 57 23.56 19.37 -5.12
N PRO A 58 22.38 18.74 -5.34
CA PRO A 58 21.91 18.38 -6.68
C PRO A 58 21.74 19.57 -7.64
N VAL A 59 21.21 20.71 -7.15
CA VAL A 59 21.00 21.90 -7.99
C VAL A 59 22.33 22.55 -8.36
N ALA A 60 23.21 22.75 -7.36
CA ALA A 60 24.53 23.32 -7.61
C ALA A 60 25.37 22.44 -8.54
N ALA A 61 25.28 21.11 -8.40
CA ALA A 61 25.93 20.16 -9.30
C ALA A 61 25.42 20.29 -10.75
N ALA A 62 24.11 20.39 -10.96
CA ALA A 62 23.55 20.57 -12.31
C ALA A 62 24.01 21.88 -12.95
N LEU A 63 23.93 22.99 -12.21
CA LEU A 63 24.38 24.29 -12.72
C LEU A 63 25.90 24.33 -12.94
N ALA A 64 26.70 23.68 -12.10
CA ALA A 64 28.15 23.60 -12.27
C ALA A 64 28.54 22.70 -13.45
N THR A 65 27.84 21.58 -13.67
CA THR A 65 28.01 20.75 -14.86
C THR A 65 27.73 21.56 -16.11
N GLU A 66 26.60 22.26 -16.16
CA GLU A 66 26.23 23.10 -17.31
C GLU A 66 27.24 24.23 -17.54
N ALA A 67 27.64 24.94 -16.49
CA ALA A 67 28.65 25.99 -16.60
C ALA A 67 30.00 25.47 -17.14
N ALA A 68 30.42 24.27 -16.72
CA ALA A 68 31.64 23.63 -17.23
C ALA A 68 31.51 23.24 -18.71
N LEU A 69 30.35 22.74 -19.13
CA LEU A 69 30.07 22.40 -20.52
C LEU A 69 30.06 23.65 -21.42
N VAL A 70 29.40 24.72 -20.98
CA VAL A 70 29.36 26.01 -21.69
C VAL A 70 30.76 26.63 -21.76
N ALA A 71 31.56 26.57 -20.70
CA ALA A 71 32.95 27.02 -20.73
C ALA A 71 33.82 26.22 -21.71
N GLY A 72 33.44 24.96 -21.98
CA GLY A 72 34.05 24.09 -22.97
C GLY A 72 33.67 24.38 -24.43
N ALA A 73 32.84 25.38 -24.72
CA ALA A 73 32.29 25.65 -26.06
C ALA A 73 33.33 25.90 -27.19
N LEU A 74 34.63 25.97 -26.87
CA LEU A 74 35.71 26.03 -27.86
C LEU A 74 36.02 24.68 -28.52
N ALA A 75 35.45 23.57 -28.05
CA ALA A 75 35.63 22.23 -28.61
C ALA A 75 34.30 21.43 -28.67
N PRO A 76 33.25 21.93 -29.36
CA PRO A 76 31.90 21.39 -29.25
C PRO A 76 31.79 19.91 -29.68
N ASP A 77 32.45 19.55 -30.78
CA ASP A 77 32.37 18.22 -31.38
C ASP A 77 33.13 17.18 -30.55
N GLU A 78 34.14 17.61 -29.81
CA GLU A 78 35.01 16.74 -29.02
C GLU A 78 34.40 16.33 -27.67
N ILE A 79 33.35 16.99 -27.17
CA ILE A 79 32.77 16.78 -25.82
C ILE A 79 31.28 16.39 -25.80
N TRP A 80 30.74 15.90 -26.92
CA TRP A 80 29.32 15.54 -27.05
C TRP A 80 28.85 14.49 -26.03
N VAL A 81 29.70 13.51 -25.67
CA VAL A 81 29.36 12.46 -24.68
C VAL A 81 29.10 13.09 -23.32
N LEU A 82 29.95 14.04 -22.90
CA LEU A 82 29.75 14.78 -21.66
C LEU A 82 28.47 15.60 -21.70
N TYR A 83 28.18 16.30 -22.80
CA TYR A 83 26.96 17.11 -22.94
C TYR A 83 25.69 16.29 -22.67
N VAL A 84 25.51 15.17 -23.34
CA VAL A 84 24.26 14.40 -23.25
C VAL A 84 24.16 13.64 -21.94
N LEU A 85 25.21 12.90 -21.55
CA LEU A 85 25.14 12.03 -20.37
C LEU A 85 25.26 12.81 -19.07
N ALA A 86 26.22 13.74 -18.96
CA ALA A 86 26.45 14.42 -17.69
C ALA A 86 25.27 15.30 -17.29
N ASP A 87 24.68 16.02 -18.24
CA ASP A 87 23.55 16.89 -17.97
C ASP A 87 22.29 16.08 -17.59
N ALA A 88 22.01 15.00 -18.34
CA ALA A 88 20.94 14.06 -17.99
C ALA A 88 21.12 13.45 -16.59
N ILE A 89 22.34 13.07 -16.19
CA ILE A 89 22.64 12.53 -14.86
C ILE A 89 22.43 13.59 -13.77
N ALA A 90 22.87 14.82 -14.01
CA ALA A 90 22.75 15.92 -13.06
C ALA A 90 21.27 16.30 -12.87
N LEU A 91 20.53 16.50 -13.96
CA LEU A 91 19.11 16.80 -13.93
C LEU A 91 18.29 15.66 -13.31
N TYR A 92 18.62 14.39 -13.61
CA TYR A 92 18.00 13.24 -12.97
C TYR A 92 18.19 13.28 -11.44
N SER A 93 19.37 13.68 -10.99
CA SER A 93 19.67 13.81 -9.55
C SER A 93 18.81 14.88 -8.89
N VAL A 94 18.59 16.02 -9.54
CA VAL A 94 17.64 17.06 -9.11
C VAL A 94 16.22 16.49 -9.08
N ALA A 95 15.79 15.82 -10.16
CA ALA A 95 14.44 15.28 -10.30
C ALA A 95 14.11 14.18 -9.27
N VAL A 96 15.11 13.42 -8.79
CA VAL A 96 14.94 12.41 -7.73
C VAL A 96 15.05 12.99 -6.31
N ARG A 97 15.82 14.07 -6.09
CA ARG A 97 16.10 14.62 -4.75
C ARG A 97 15.36 15.92 -4.39
N CYS A 98 15.11 16.85 -5.32
CA CYS A 98 14.46 18.16 -5.06
C CYS A 98 12.96 18.24 -5.41
N PRO A 99 12.16 19.15 -4.84
CA PRO A 99 10.75 19.31 -5.21
C PRO A 99 10.51 19.38 -6.73
N GLY A 100 9.37 18.87 -7.21
CA GLY A 100 9.08 18.80 -8.65
C GLY A 100 9.17 20.16 -9.35
N ARG A 101 8.77 21.24 -8.67
CA ARG A 101 8.92 22.62 -9.17
C ARG A 101 10.38 22.99 -9.44
N THR A 102 11.28 22.65 -8.52
CA THR A 102 12.72 22.89 -8.67
C THR A 102 13.29 22.11 -9.84
N ALA A 103 12.90 20.85 -10.02
CA ALA A 103 13.36 20.04 -11.15
C ALA A 103 12.92 20.62 -12.50
N VAL A 104 11.68 21.12 -12.59
CA VAL A 104 11.17 21.80 -13.79
C VAL A 104 11.92 23.11 -14.05
N LEU A 105 12.14 23.94 -13.02
CA LEU A 105 12.89 25.20 -13.17
C LEU A 105 14.34 24.95 -13.64
N VAL A 106 15.01 23.95 -13.08
CA VAL A 106 16.37 23.58 -13.52
C VAL A 106 16.34 23.05 -14.96
N ALA A 107 15.39 22.18 -15.32
CA ALA A 107 15.24 21.72 -16.70
C ALA A 107 15.02 22.87 -17.70
N VAL A 108 14.20 23.86 -17.34
CA VAL A 108 13.97 25.05 -18.16
C VAL A 108 15.25 25.89 -18.28
N ALA A 109 15.99 26.07 -17.19
CA ALA A 109 17.26 26.81 -17.21
C ALA A 109 18.32 26.13 -18.10
N LEU A 110 18.48 24.81 -17.98
CA LEU A 110 19.41 24.03 -18.80
C LEU A 110 19.01 24.05 -20.28
N THR A 111 17.72 23.85 -20.58
CA THR A 111 17.20 23.94 -21.95
C THR A 111 17.38 25.34 -22.53
N GLY A 112 17.19 26.39 -21.72
CA GLY A 112 17.42 27.78 -22.13
C GLY A 112 18.89 28.10 -22.38
N SER A 113 19.80 27.53 -21.60
CA SER A 113 21.25 27.62 -21.82
C SER A 113 21.64 26.98 -23.15
N VAL A 114 21.11 25.78 -23.44
CA VAL A 114 21.29 25.14 -24.74
C VAL A 114 20.74 26.00 -25.87
N ALA A 115 19.51 26.51 -25.75
CA ALA A 115 18.93 27.39 -26.77
C ALA A 115 19.78 28.64 -27.04
N LEU A 116 20.35 29.24 -26.00
CA LEU A 116 21.24 30.39 -26.12
C LEU A 116 22.55 30.02 -26.82
N ARG A 117 23.13 28.86 -26.51
CA ARG A 117 24.31 28.33 -27.20
C ARG A 117 24.00 28.04 -28.66
N SER A 118 22.86 27.42 -28.97
CA SER A 118 22.44 27.09 -30.33
C SER A 118 22.42 28.32 -31.24
N VAL A 119 22.03 29.50 -30.73
CA VAL A 119 22.05 30.77 -31.46
C VAL A 119 23.46 31.17 -31.90
N ALA A 120 24.49 30.77 -31.16
CA ALA A 120 25.88 31.07 -31.49
C ALA A 120 26.54 30.04 -32.42
N VAL A 121 25.94 28.84 -32.56
CA VAL A 121 26.50 27.71 -33.32
C VAL A 121 25.80 27.55 -34.67
N PHE A 122 24.48 27.74 -34.72
CA PHE A 122 23.67 27.49 -35.91
C PHE A 122 23.22 28.79 -36.60
N ASP A 123 23.35 28.81 -37.93
CA ASP A 123 22.93 29.95 -38.75
C ASP A 123 21.41 29.95 -39.05
N LEU A 124 20.77 28.77 -39.06
CA LEU A 124 19.35 28.64 -39.39
C LEU A 124 18.47 28.58 -38.13
N ARG A 125 17.40 29.38 -38.13
CA ARG A 125 16.40 29.38 -37.04
C ARG A 125 15.76 28.00 -36.81
N ALA A 126 15.61 27.20 -37.87
CA ALA A 126 15.05 25.85 -37.77
C ALA A 126 15.94 24.91 -36.94
N ASP A 127 17.27 25.00 -37.08
CA ASP A 127 18.24 24.21 -36.32
C ASP A 127 18.20 24.53 -34.83
N ILE A 128 18.20 25.83 -34.51
CA ILE A 128 18.12 26.34 -33.13
C ILE A 128 16.85 25.83 -32.44
N VAL A 129 15.71 25.98 -33.11
CA VAL A 129 14.42 25.53 -32.58
C VAL A 129 14.40 24.01 -32.43
N GLY A 130 14.93 23.27 -33.39
CA GLY A 130 15.01 21.82 -33.33
C GLY A 130 15.84 21.32 -32.15
N GLU A 131 17.08 21.79 -32.00
CA GLU A 131 17.96 21.34 -30.92
C GLU A 131 17.35 21.67 -29.56
N THR A 132 16.74 22.86 -29.43
CA THR A 132 16.07 23.32 -28.22
C THR A 132 14.88 22.43 -27.86
N LEU A 133 14.01 22.13 -28.84
CA LEU A 133 12.82 21.30 -28.62
C LEU A 133 13.20 19.89 -28.20
N VAL A 134 14.18 19.31 -28.87
CA VAL A 134 14.72 17.99 -28.57
C VAL A 134 15.29 17.94 -27.16
N THR A 135 16.18 18.88 -26.85
CA THR A 135 16.83 18.95 -25.54
C THR A 135 15.80 19.13 -24.44
N GLY A 136 14.82 20.01 -24.67
CA GLY A 136 13.67 20.20 -23.78
C GLY A 136 12.87 18.92 -23.58
N ALA A 137 12.66 18.12 -24.63
CA ALA A 137 11.97 16.83 -24.53
C ALA A 137 12.78 15.79 -23.73
N ILE A 138 14.09 15.71 -23.94
CA ILE A 138 14.99 14.86 -23.14
C ILE A 138 14.95 15.28 -21.67
N HIS A 139 15.06 16.57 -21.38
CA HIS A 139 14.98 17.11 -20.02
C HIS A 139 13.63 16.83 -19.37
N ALA A 140 12.53 17.00 -20.10
CA ALA A 140 11.21 16.63 -19.63
C ALA A 140 11.15 15.13 -19.29
N ALA A 141 11.69 14.26 -20.16
CA ALA A 141 11.79 12.82 -19.94
C ALA A 141 12.54 12.49 -18.63
N VAL A 142 13.71 13.08 -18.46
CA VAL A 142 14.58 12.90 -17.28
C VAL A 142 13.87 13.37 -16.01
N VAL A 143 13.19 14.52 -16.05
CA VAL A 143 12.38 15.01 -14.92
C VAL A 143 11.23 14.06 -14.61
N GLY A 144 10.53 13.56 -15.63
CA GLY A 144 9.45 12.59 -15.49
C GLY A 144 9.92 11.27 -14.84
N LEU A 145 11.04 10.72 -15.30
CA LEU A 145 11.67 9.53 -14.74
C LEU A 145 12.12 9.75 -13.29
N GLY A 146 12.76 10.88 -13.00
CA GLY A 146 13.20 11.21 -11.65
C GLY A 146 12.03 11.39 -10.67
N HIS A 147 10.95 12.04 -11.12
CA HIS A 147 9.72 12.20 -10.34
C HIS A 147 9.01 10.86 -10.08
N SER A 148 8.95 10.00 -11.09
CA SER A 148 8.44 8.64 -10.95
C SER A 148 9.25 7.84 -9.92
N ARG A 149 10.58 7.91 -10.00
CA ARG A 149 11.49 7.27 -9.06
C ARG A 149 11.32 7.81 -7.64
N ARG A 150 11.16 9.12 -7.47
CA ARG A 150 10.88 9.74 -6.17
C ARG A 150 9.59 9.22 -5.57
N ARG A 151 8.49 9.21 -6.35
CA ARG A 151 7.19 8.70 -5.91
C ARG A 151 7.29 7.25 -5.47
N TRP A 152 8.01 6.42 -6.24
CA TRP A 152 8.25 5.03 -5.89
C TRP A 152 9.06 4.87 -4.59
N LEU A 153 10.11 5.66 -4.39
CA LEU A 153 10.88 5.67 -3.14
C LEU A 153 10.04 6.14 -1.95
N ALA A 154 9.19 7.15 -2.13
CA ALA A 154 8.29 7.65 -1.09
C ALA A 154 7.24 6.60 -0.71
N ALA A 155 6.61 5.94 -1.69
CA ALA A 155 5.67 4.86 -1.44
C ALA A 155 6.33 3.69 -0.69
N ARG A 156 7.56 3.31 -1.05
CA ARG A 156 8.32 2.29 -0.34
C ARG A 156 8.64 2.65 1.11
N ARG A 157 8.97 3.91 1.38
CA ARG A 157 9.21 4.37 2.76
C ARG A 157 7.93 4.34 3.57
N ALA A 158 6.82 4.82 3.01
CA ALA A 158 5.52 4.78 3.68
C ALA A 158 5.09 3.34 3.99
N ALA A 159 5.26 2.41 3.05
CA ALA A 159 4.98 0.99 3.28
C ALA A 159 5.87 0.39 4.39
N ALA A 160 7.18 0.71 4.39
CA ALA A 160 8.08 0.27 5.45
C ALA A 160 7.72 0.85 6.82
N GLU A 161 7.30 2.12 6.88
CA GLU A 161 6.79 2.74 8.11
C GLU A 161 5.49 2.08 8.60
N GLU A 162 4.59 1.70 7.69
CA GLU A 162 3.35 1.01 8.04
C GLU A 162 3.63 -0.38 8.63
N VAL A 163 4.56 -1.14 8.03
CA VAL A 163 5.02 -2.43 8.59
C VAL A 163 5.67 -2.23 9.96
N ALA A 164 6.56 -1.22 10.11
CA ALA A 164 7.20 -0.93 11.39
C ALA A 164 6.19 -0.53 12.48
N ARG A 165 5.13 0.23 12.12
CA ARG A 165 4.03 0.56 13.05
C ARG A 165 3.24 -0.69 13.44
N ALA A 166 2.96 -1.59 12.50
CA ALA A 166 2.28 -2.85 12.79
C ALA A 166 3.11 -3.76 13.71
N GLU A 167 4.43 -3.81 13.53
CA GLU A 167 5.35 -4.52 14.42
C GLU A 167 5.41 -3.88 15.81
N ALA A 168 5.42 -2.56 15.91
CA ALA A 168 5.36 -1.85 17.19
C ALA A 168 4.04 -2.13 17.93
N LEU A 169 2.90 -2.13 17.22
CA LEU A 169 1.61 -2.52 17.78
C LEU A 169 1.61 -3.97 18.25
N ARG A 170 2.22 -4.89 17.50
CA ARG A 170 2.41 -6.29 17.91
C ARG A 170 3.18 -6.38 19.22
N SER A 171 4.31 -5.68 19.35
CA SER A 171 5.14 -5.74 20.56
C SER A 171 4.46 -5.21 21.82
N THR A 172 3.47 -4.32 21.66
CA THR A 172 2.76 -3.68 22.78
C THR A 172 1.36 -4.26 23.02
N ALA A 173 0.89 -5.17 22.15
CA ALA A 173 -0.47 -5.71 22.19
C ALA A 173 -0.77 -6.46 23.49
N ALA A 174 0.13 -7.37 23.90
CA ALA A 174 -0.04 -8.13 25.14
C ALA A 174 -0.03 -7.22 26.38
N VAL A 175 0.92 -6.28 26.47
CA VAL A 175 1.02 -5.33 27.60
C VAL A 175 -0.22 -4.43 27.69
N THR A 176 -0.70 -3.93 26.55
CA THR A 176 -1.92 -3.11 26.49
C THR A 176 -3.13 -3.90 26.97
N GLU A 177 -3.24 -5.16 26.55
CA GLU A 177 -4.31 -6.04 26.98
C GLU A 177 -4.23 -6.38 28.48
N ARG A 178 -3.04 -6.66 29.01
CA ARG A 178 -2.81 -6.86 30.46
C ARG A 178 -3.31 -5.66 31.28
N HIS A 179 -2.92 -4.45 30.90
CA HIS A 179 -3.35 -3.23 31.59
C HIS A 179 -4.86 -3.01 31.54
N ARG A 180 -5.49 -3.35 30.41
CA ARG A 180 -6.96 -3.28 30.27
C ARG A 180 -7.64 -4.25 31.22
N LEU A 181 -7.21 -5.51 31.24
CA LEU A 181 -7.77 -6.56 32.10
C LEU A 181 -7.54 -6.27 33.58
N ALA A 182 -6.35 -5.80 33.97
CA ALA A 182 -6.06 -5.43 35.35
C ALA A 182 -7.01 -4.33 35.86
N ARG A 183 -7.34 -3.33 35.04
CA ARG A 183 -8.34 -2.30 35.39
C ARG A 183 -9.75 -2.89 35.50
N GLU A 184 -10.19 -3.67 34.51
CA GLU A 184 -11.52 -4.29 34.51
C GLU A 184 -11.71 -5.20 35.74
N LEU A 185 -10.68 -5.96 36.14
CA LEU A 185 -10.69 -6.80 37.35
C LEU A 185 -10.70 -5.98 38.64
N HIS A 186 -9.89 -4.92 38.70
CA HIS A 186 -9.84 -4.04 39.86
C HIS A 186 -11.20 -3.37 40.11
N ASP A 187 -11.80 -2.80 39.06
CA ASP A 187 -13.06 -2.08 39.16
C ASP A 187 -14.22 -2.98 39.59
N VAL A 188 -14.30 -4.19 39.03
CA VAL A 188 -15.36 -5.15 39.36
C VAL A 188 -15.22 -5.63 40.80
N SER A 189 -14.04 -6.05 41.22
CA SER A 189 -13.96 -6.90 42.41
C SER A 189 -13.34 -6.26 43.66
N ALA A 190 -12.55 -5.19 43.52
CA ALA A 190 -12.10 -4.41 44.68
C ALA A 190 -13.25 -3.63 45.32
N HIS A 191 -14.14 -3.03 44.51
CA HIS A 191 -15.25 -2.21 45.02
C HIS A 191 -16.26 -3.03 45.84
N HIS A 192 -16.69 -4.18 45.30
CA HIS A 192 -17.67 -5.05 45.97
C HIS A 192 -17.10 -5.68 47.23
N LEU A 193 -15.89 -6.28 47.18
CA LEU A 193 -15.29 -6.93 48.35
C LEU A 193 -14.94 -5.93 49.47
N THR A 194 -14.47 -4.72 49.12
CA THR A 194 -14.19 -3.67 50.11
C THR A 194 -15.47 -3.22 50.83
N SER A 195 -16.57 -3.05 50.08
CA SER A 195 -17.87 -2.69 50.66
C SER A 195 -18.37 -3.76 51.64
N VAL A 196 -18.15 -5.04 51.32
CA VAL A 196 -18.50 -6.15 52.21
C VAL A 196 -17.64 -6.17 53.49
N VAL A 197 -16.32 -5.95 53.39
CA VAL A 197 -15.45 -5.85 54.58
C VAL A 197 -15.89 -4.72 55.50
N VAL A 198 -16.17 -3.54 54.94
CA VAL A 198 -16.58 -2.35 55.72
C VAL A 198 -17.93 -2.61 56.41
N ALA A 199 -18.91 -3.16 55.70
CA ALA A 199 -20.22 -3.46 56.27
C ALA A 199 -20.16 -4.55 57.34
N ALA A 200 -19.39 -5.61 57.13
CA ALA A 200 -19.21 -6.68 58.10
C ALA A 200 -18.51 -6.18 59.38
N ASP A 201 -17.43 -5.40 59.27
CA ASP A 201 -16.75 -4.86 60.45
C ASP A 201 -17.60 -3.80 61.19
N ALA A 202 -18.41 -3.00 60.48
CA ALA A 202 -19.36 -2.08 61.10
C ALA A 202 -20.45 -2.83 61.87
N ALA A 203 -21.04 -3.87 61.28
CA ALA A 203 -22.05 -4.71 61.93
C ALA A 203 -21.49 -5.42 63.17
N ARG A 204 -20.23 -5.89 63.13
CA ARG A 204 -19.57 -6.50 64.30
C ARG A 204 -19.38 -5.52 65.44
N ARG A 205 -18.89 -4.30 65.17
CA ARG A 205 -18.65 -3.28 66.20
C ARG A 205 -19.92 -2.76 66.86
N LEU A 206 -21.04 -2.84 66.15
CA LEU A 206 -22.34 -2.34 66.59
C LEU A 206 -23.31 -3.45 66.97
N ALA A 207 -22.88 -4.71 67.00
CA ALA A 207 -23.74 -5.88 67.20
C ALA A 207 -24.61 -5.78 68.47
N ASP A 208 -24.03 -5.27 69.57
CA ASP A 208 -24.73 -5.11 70.85
C ASP A 208 -25.76 -3.95 70.85
N ARG A 209 -25.59 -2.97 69.96
CA ARG A 209 -26.40 -1.73 69.92
C ARG A 209 -27.42 -1.71 68.78
N ARG A 210 -27.14 -2.41 67.69
CA ARG A 210 -27.91 -2.45 66.45
C ARG A 210 -27.80 -3.83 65.79
N PRO A 211 -28.45 -4.86 66.36
CA PRO A 211 -28.42 -6.22 65.82
C PRO A 211 -28.99 -6.30 64.39
N GLU A 212 -29.85 -5.37 63.98
CA GLU A 212 -30.39 -5.26 62.63
C GLU A 212 -29.30 -5.07 61.55
N LEU A 213 -28.17 -4.43 61.89
CA LEU A 213 -27.05 -4.23 60.96
C LEU A 213 -26.35 -5.54 60.58
N ALA A 214 -26.43 -6.57 61.43
CA ALA A 214 -25.89 -7.89 61.15
C ALA A 214 -26.62 -8.53 59.95
N ALA A 215 -27.95 -8.48 59.95
CA ALA A 215 -28.76 -9.00 58.86
C ALA A 215 -28.55 -8.21 57.55
N GLU A 216 -28.42 -6.89 57.64
CA GLU A 216 -28.13 -6.04 56.48
C GLU A 216 -26.74 -6.31 55.88
N ALA A 217 -25.72 -6.47 56.71
CA ALA A 217 -24.36 -6.79 56.27
C ALA A 217 -24.27 -8.18 55.62
N LEU A 218 -24.95 -9.18 56.18
CA LEU A 218 -25.05 -10.52 55.59
C LEU A 218 -25.75 -10.49 54.22
N ARG A 219 -26.83 -9.73 54.09
CA ARG A 219 -27.55 -9.57 52.81
C ARG A 219 -26.69 -8.87 51.77
N LEU A 220 -26.03 -7.77 52.14
CA LEU A 220 -25.08 -7.06 51.28
C LEU A 220 -23.93 -7.98 50.83
N ALA A 221 -23.40 -8.82 51.74
CA ALA A 221 -22.35 -9.78 51.44
C ALA A 221 -22.81 -10.85 50.44
N ALA A 222 -24.01 -11.40 50.62
CA ALA A 222 -24.57 -12.38 49.70
C ALA A 222 -24.83 -11.79 48.30
N ASP A 223 -25.40 -10.58 48.23
CA ASP A 223 -25.69 -9.89 46.97
C ASP A 223 -24.41 -9.48 46.24
N SER A 224 -23.48 -8.82 46.94
CA SER A 224 -22.19 -8.40 46.38
C SER A 224 -21.32 -9.60 45.98
N GLY A 225 -21.38 -10.70 46.74
CA GLY A 225 -20.70 -11.95 46.43
C GLY A 225 -21.24 -12.59 45.16
N ARG A 226 -22.56 -12.72 45.02
CA ARG A 226 -23.21 -13.23 43.80
C ARG A 226 -22.91 -12.36 42.59
N GLU A 227 -22.96 -11.04 42.75
CA GLU A 227 -22.64 -10.09 41.67
C GLU A 227 -21.17 -10.19 41.24
N THR A 228 -20.25 -10.30 42.20
CA THR A 228 -18.81 -10.47 41.94
C THR A 228 -18.51 -11.79 41.23
N VAL A 229 -19.09 -12.91 41.69
CA VAL A 229 -18.96 -14.23 41.06
C VAL A 229 -19.49 -14.19 39.63
N ALA A 230 -20.69 -13.63 39.43
CA ALA A 230 -21.28 -13.51 38.11
C ALA A 230 -20.44 -12.61 37.18
N ALA A 231 -19.90 -11.49 37.68
CA ALA A 231 -19.05 -10.59 36.90
C ALA A 231 -17.71 -11.22 36.52
N LEU A 232 -17.06 -11.93 37.45
CA LEU A 232 -15.82 -12.65 37.18
C LEU A 232 -16.03 -13.82 36.22
N HIS A 233 -17.13 -14.58 36.34
CA HIS A 233 -17.47 -15.61 35.35
C HIS A 233 -17.71 -15.02 33.95
N ARG A 234 -18.36 -13.86 33.84
CA ARG A 234 -18.55 -13.16 32.56
C ARG A 234 -17.21 -12.73 31.95
N LEU A 235 -16.30 -12.18 32.75
CA LEU A 235 -14.96 -11.81 32.28
C LEU A 235 -14.16 -13.04 31.81
N VAL A 236 -14.13 -14.10 32.61
CA VAL A 236 -13.44 -15.36 32.28
C VAL A 236 -14.03 -15.99 31.02
N ALA A 237 -15.37 -16.00 30.87
CA ALA A 237 -16.02 -16.52 29.66
C ALA A 237 -15.66 -15.70 28.41
N ALA A 238 -15.62 -14.38 28.52
CA ALA A 238 -15.20 -13.49 27.42
C ALA A 238 -13.72 -13.70 27.04
N MET A 239 -12.87 -14.05 28.00
CA MET A 239 -11.44 -14.33 27.80
C MET A 239 -11.17 -15.73 27.23
N GLN A 240 -12.06 -16.71 27.48
CA GLN A 240 -11.87 -18.11 27.08
C GLN A 240 -12.52 -18.52 25.77
N ALA A 241 -13.28 -17.63 25.12
CA ALA A 241 -13.90 -17.95 23.84
C ALA A 241 -12.84 -18.40 22.82
N PRO A 242 -12.86 -19.67 22.38
CA PRO A 242 -11.71 -20.36 21.79
C PRO A 242 -11.22 -19.70 20.50
N ALA A 243 -9.94 -19.35 20.46
CA ALA A 243 -9.18 -19.13 19.22
C ALA A 243 -8.37 -20.37 18.80
N ALA A 244 -8.46 -21.48 19.54
CA ALA A 244 -7.72 -22.69 19.26
C ALA A 244 -8.59 -23.70 18.53
N ASP A 245 -8.86 -23.43 17.25
CA ASP A 245 -8.73 -24.41 16.16
C ASP A 245 -8.94 -23.68 14.82
N GLU A 246 -7.91 -22.96 14.36
CA GLU A 246 -7.90 -22.24 13.07
C GLU A 246 -8.11 -23.17 11.86
N GLY A 247 -7.98 -24.49 12.06
CA GLY A 247 -8.29 -25.52 11.05
C GLY A 247 -9.76 -25.92 10.98
N SER A 248 -10.58 -25.48 11.94
CA SER A 248 -11.99 -25.85 12.00
C SER A 248 -12.92 -24.79 11.42
N GLY A 249 -13.93 -25.25 10.70
CA GLY A 249 -14.93 -24.40 10.07
C GLY A 249 -15.65 -23.48 11.05
N LEU A 250 -15.98 -22.27 10.58
CA LEU A 250 -16.71 -21.23 11.30
C LEU A 250 -17.95 -21.76 12.05
N GLU A 251 -18.69 -22.71 11.47
CA GLU A 251 -19.89 -23.29 12.08
C GLU A 251 -19.60 -23.94 13.43
N ARG A 252 -18.60 -24.83 13.49
CA ARG A 252 -18.28 -25.56 14.72
C ARG A 252 -17.91 -24.59 15.84
N ARG A 253 -17.10 -23.57 15.52
CA ARG A 253 -16.66 -22.56 16.49
C ARG A 253 -17.83 -21.72 17.01
N VAL A 254 -18.72 -21.28 16.13
CA VAL A 254 -19.92 -20.51 16.52
C VAL A 254 -20.89 -21.38 17.33
N ALA A 255 -21.04 -22.66 16.99
CA ALA A 255 -21.86 -23.61 17.72
C ALA A 255 -21.33 -23.86 19.15
N GLU A 256 -20.04 -24.09 19.31
CA GLU A 256 -19.39 -24.25 20.62
C GLU A 256 -19.55 -22.99 21.49
N LEU A 257 -19.39 -21.81 20.88
CA LEU A 257 -19.58 -20.53 21.55
C LEU A 257 -21.03 -20.36 22.03
N ALA A 258 -22.01 -20.58 21.16
CA ALA A 258 -23.43 -20.49 21.49
C ALA A 258 -23.81 -21.45 22.63
N ALA A 259 -23.32 -22.70 22.58
CA ALA A 259 -23.53 -23.67 23.66
C ALA A 259 -23.00 -23.18 25.01
N GLY A 260 -21.89 -22.42 25.01
CA GLY A 260 -21.40 -21.72 26.20
C GLY A 260 -22.37 -20.68 26.76
N PHE A 261 -22.95 -19.86 25.90
CA PHE A 261 -23.96 -18.85 26.30
C PHE A 261 -25.29 -19.49 26.74
N VAL A 262 -25.67 -20.62 26.16
CA VAL A 262 -26.85 -21.39 26.60
C VAL A 262 -26.68 -21.90 28.04
N ARG A 263 -25.49 -22.41 28.39
CA ARG A 263 -25.18 -22.80 29.79
C ARG A 263 -25.22 -21.63 30.77
N LEU A 264 -25.07 -20.40 30.29
CA LEU A 264 -25.17 -19.17 31.09
C LEU A 264 -26.60 -18.61 31.16
N GLY A 265 -27.60 -19.34 30.63
CA GLY A 265 -29.01 -18.97 30.71
C GLY A 265 -29.54 -18.15 29.52
N GLN A 266 -28.75 -17.97 28.45
CA GLN A 266 -29.20 -17.27 27.23
C GLN A 266 -29.89 -18.25 26.27
N ARG A 267 -30.95 -17.84 25.58
CA ARG A 267 -31.58 -18.64 24.52
C ARG A 267 -30.96 -18.27 23.17
N VAL A 268 -30.14 -19.13 22.57
CA VAL A 268 -29.43 -18.81 21.31
C VAL A 268 -29.87 -19.74 20.18
N SER A 269 -30.25 -19.18 19.03
CA SER A 269 -30.51 -19.90 17.78
C SER A 269 -29.41 -19.60 16.76
N LEU A 270 -29.04 -20.59 15.95
CA LEU A 270 -27.98 -20.48 14.95
C LEU A 270 -28.51 -20.89 13.57
N ASP A 271 -28.24 -20.06 12.56
CA ASP A 271 -28.47 -20.34 11.15
C ASP A 271 -27.21 -19.96 10.35
N ILE A 272 -26.41 -20.96 9.97
CA ILE A 272 -25.14 -20.75 9.27
C ILE A 272 -25.25 -21.41 7.90
N ALA A 273 -25.09 -20.61 6.84
CA ALA A 273 -25.17 -21.11 5.47
C ALA A 273 -24.10 -22.17 5.20
N PRO A 274 -24.40 -23.24 4.43
CA PRO A 274 -23.45 -24.31 4.14
C PRO A 274 -22.14 -23.83 3.50
N ALA A 275 -22.18 -22.76 2.70
CA ALA A 275 -20.99 -22.15 2.09
C ALA A 275 -20.11 -21.40 3.10
N ALA A 276 -20.69 -20.96 4.23
CA ALA A 276 -20.00 -20.28 5.32
C ALA A 276 -19.46 -21.26 6.37
N ALA A 277 -20.08 -22.43 6.51
CA ALA A 277 -19.76 -23.43 7.52
C ALA A 277 -18.29 -23.87 7.55
N PRO A 278 -17.64 -24.23 6.42
CA PRO A 278 -16.23 -24.67 6.42
C PRO A 278 -15.23 -23.51 6.36
N LEU A 279 -15.66 -22.24 6.43
CA LEU A 279 -14.75 -21.11 6.27
C LEU A 279 -13.70 -21.06 7.39
N THR A 280 -12.46 -20.86 6.98
CA THR A 280 -11.29 -20.60 7.84
C THR A 280 -10.58 -19.31 7.38
N GLY A 281 -9.63 -18.83 8.17
CA GLY A 281 -8.82 -17.64 7.83
C GLY A 281 -9.45 -16.30 8.21
N PRO A 282 -8.91 -15.16 7.70
CA PRO A 282 -9.18 -13.82 8.24
C PRO A 282 -10.66 -13.41 8.28
N VAL A 283 -11.45 -13.81 7.28
CA VAL A 283 -12.89 -13.51 7.21
C VAL A 283 -13.67 -14.30 8.26
N ALA A 284 -13.32 -15.58 8.46
CA ALA A 284 -13.92 -16.41 9.51
C ALA A 284 -13.58 -15.87 10.91
N GLU A 285 -12.35 -15.40 11.13
CA GLU A 285 -11.94 -14.79 12.41
C GLU A 285 -12.71 -13.50 12.72
N ALA A 286 -12.90 -12.63 11.72
CA ALA A 286 -13.68 -11.41 11.90
C ALA A 286 -15.16 -11.73 12.18
N ALA A 287 -15.75 -12.67 11.43
CA ALA A 287 -17.13 -13.11 11.64
C ALA A 287 -17.33 -13.68 13.05
N PHE A 288 -16.47 -14.62 13.46
CA PHE A 288 -16.48 -15.20 14.80
C PHE A 288 -16.33 -14.13 15.90
N GLY A 289 -15.38 -13.20 15.72
CA GLY A 289 -15.14 -12.11 16.67
C GLY A 289 -16.29 -11.09 16.77
N ILE A 290 -17.07 -10.92 15.71
CA ILE A 290 -18.30 -10.10 15.72
C ILE A 290 -19.42 -10.85 16.44
N VAL A 291 -19.65 -12.13 16.11
CA VAL A 291 -20.68 -12.96 16.78
C VAL A 291 -20.41 -13.04 18.29
N ARG A 292 -19.16 -13.26 18.71
CA ARG A 292 -18.78 -13.31 20.11
C ARG A 292 -19.10 -12.03 20.87
N GLU A 293 -18.69 -10.89 20.33
CA GLU A 293 -18.92 -9.60 20.98
C GLU A 293 -20.43 -9.29 21.03
N ALA A 294 -21.17 -9.62 19.98
CA ALA A 294 -22.62 -9.46 19.95
C ALA A 294 -23.33 -10.35 20.98
N LEU A 295 -22.97 -11.64 21.10
CA LEU A 295 -23.50 -12.54 22.14
C LEU A 295 -23.15 -12.07 23.56
N THR A 296 -21.94 -11.53 23.74
CA THR A 296 -21.52 -10.96 25.03
C THR A 296 -22.35 -9.72 25.38
N ASN A 297 -22.63 -8.86 24.40
CA ASN A 297 -23.50 -7.71 24.57
C ASN A 297 -24.94 -8.13 24.89
N ALA A 298 -25.49 -9.13 24.19
CA ALA A 298 -26.81 -9.67 24.47
C ALA A 298 -26.90 -10.23 25.90
N LEU A 299 -25.91 -11.02 26.34
CA LEU A 299 -25.86 -11.52 27.72
C LEU A 299 -25.76 -10.39 28.76
N ARG A 300 -25.09 -9.28 28.42
CA ARG A 300 -24.90 -8.12 29.32
C ARG A 300 -26.13 -7.23 29.42
N TYR A 301 -26.76 -6.92 28.29
CA TYR A 301 -27.80 -5.89 28.19
C TYR A 301 -29.21 -6.48 28.02
N ALA A 302 -29.34 -7.74 27.63
CA ALA A 302 -30.60 -8.47 27.44
C ALA A 302 -30.50 -9.90 28.02
N PRO A 303 -30.23 -10.06 29.33
CA PRO A 303 -30.07 -11.37 29.94
C PRO A 303 -31.36 -12.19 29.81
N GLY A 304 -31.26 -13.43 29.30
CA GLY A 304 -32.38 -14.35 29.11
C GLY A 304 -33.20 -14.12 27.82
N ALA A 305 -32.90 -13.06 27.07
CA ALA A 305 -33.48 -12.81 25.75
C ALA A 305 -33.13 -13.92 24.74
N ALA A 306 -34.01 -14.15 23.78
CA ALA A 306 -33.71 -14.97 22.62
C ALA A 306 -32.77 -14.20 21.69
N VAL A 307 -31.70 -14.87 21.26
CA VAL A 307 -30.67 -14.32 20.38
C VAL A 307 -30.56 -15.18 19.12
N ASP A 308 -30.82 -14.58 17.97
CA ASP A 308 -30.72 -15.23 16.67
C ASP A 308 -29.42 -14.82 15.98
N VAL A 309 -28.57 -15.79 15.65
CA VAL A 309 -27.33 -15.59 14.89
C VAL A 309 -27.51 -16.18 13.49
N THR A 310 -27.39 -15.33 12.48
CA THR A 310 -27.44 -15.73 11.07
C THR A 310 -26.10 -15.40 10.38
N VAL A 311 -25.52 -16.37 9.67
CA VAL A 311 -24.32 -16.16 8.84
C VAL A 311 -24.64 -16.63 7.43
N ALA A 312 -24.81 -15.69 6.49
CA ALA A 312 -25.15 -15.97 5.11
C ALA A 312 -24.01 -15.57 4.16
N ASP A 313 -23.79 -16.35 3.10
CA ASP A 313 -22.90 -15.97 2.00
C ASP A 313 -23.72 -15.44 0.83
N ARG A 314 -23.45 -14.20 0.40
CA ARG A 314 -24.14 -13.54 -0.72
C ARG A 314 -23.13 -12.84 -1.62
N GLU A 315 -23.07 -13.25 -2.89
CA GLU A 315 -22.32 -12.56 -3.95
C GLU A 315 -20.85 -12.27 -3.61
N GLY A 316 -20.18 -13.18 -2.88
CA GLY A 316 -18.78 -13.00 -2.49
C GLY A 316 -18.56 -12.12 -1.26
N THR A 317 -19.63 -11.84 -0.51
CA THR A 317 -19.62 -11.18 0.80
C THR A 317 -20.29 -12.06 1.86
N LEU A 318 -19.70 -12.10 3.05
CA LEU A 318 -20.23 -12.83 4.19
C LEU A 318 -21.04 -11.85 5.06
N ASP A 319 -22.35 -12.07 5.12
CA ASP A 319 -23.29 -11.29 5.91
C ASP A 319 -23.50 -11.97 7.27
N VAL A 320 -23.08 -11.30 8.34
CA VAL A 320 -23.25 -11.76 9.73
C VAL A 320 -24.31 -10.90 10.39
N THR A 321 -25.36 -11.52 10.92
CA THR A 321 -26.42 -10.82 11.65
C THR A 321 -26.65 -11.47 13.00
N VAL A 322 -26.66 -10.67 14.08
CA VAL A 322 -27.00 -11.11 15.43
C VAL A 322 -28.13 -10.22 15.95
N ARG A 323 -29.25 -10.81 16.35
CA ARG A 323 -30.43 -10.10 16.84
C ARG A 323 -30.84 -10.62 18.20
N ASP A 324 -31.18 -9.74 19.13
CA ASP A 324 -31.89 -10.13 20.35
C ASP A 324 -33.30 -9.55 20.40
N ASP A 325 -34.14 -10.09 21.29
CA ASP A 325 -35.51 -9.65 21.57
C ASP A 325 -35.66 -8.97 22.95
N GLY A 326 -34.56 -8.45 23.50
CA GLY A 326 -34.59 -7.74 24.78
C GLY A 326 -35.50 -6.51 24.74
N THR A 327 -36.15 -6.17 25.85
CA THR A 327 -36.96 -4.96 25.96
C THR A 327 -36.09 -3.76 26.33
N ASP A 328 -36.14 -2.69 25.53
CA ASP A 328 -35.29 -1.51 25.72
C ASP A 328 -35.50 -0.84 27.09
N GLY A 329 -34.40 -0.58 27.79
CA GLY A 329 -34.31 0.52 28.76
C GLY A 329 -34.32 1.88 28.06
N VAL A 330 -35.52 2.32 27.65
CA VAL A 330 -35.95 3.66 27.21
C VAL A 330 -34.84 4.70 27.00
N GLY A 331 -34.55 5.02 25.74
CA GLY A 331 -33.88 6.28 25.36
C GLY A 331 -34.87 7.44 25.29
N GLY A 332 -34.53 8.58 25.91
CA GLY A 332 -35.28 9.83 25.78
C GLY A 332 -34.79 10.90 26.75
N ALA A 333 -34.17 11.96 26.23
CA ALA A 333 -33.92 13.18 26.97
C ALA A 333 -35.25 13.89 27.26
N GLY A 334 -35.42 14.38 28.51
CA GLY A 334 -36.48 15.30 28.92
C GLY A 334 -37.54 14.67 29.84
N GLY A 335 -37.61 15.14 31.10
CA GLY A 335 -38.74 14.87 31.99
C GLY A 335 -38.34 14.57 33.44
N THR A 336 -38.61 15.53 34.31
CA THR A 336 -38.34 15.56 35.75
C THR A 336 -39.20 14.63 36.60
N GLY A 337 -38.60 14.00 37.62
CA GLY A 337 -39.25 13.71 38.92
C GLY A 337 -39.71 12.27 39.17
N GLY A 338 -39.16 11.63 40.23
CA GLY A 338 -39.85 10.56 40.97
C GLY A 338 -39.10 9.24 41.17
N ALA A 339 -38.42 9.13 42.33
CA ALA A 339 -38.07 7.94 43.13
C ALA A 339 -37.90 6.54 42.47
N GLY A 340 -36.67 6.00 42.52
CA GLY A 340 -36.37 4.58 42.28
C GLY A 340 -34.87 4.29 42.14
N GLY A 341 -34.15 4.18 43.26
CA GLY A 341 -32.68 4.17 43.36
C GLY A 341 -31.90 2.94 42.87
N THR A 342 -32.47 2.07 42.03
CA THR A 342 -31.82 0.79 41.64
C THR A 342 -31.48 0.68 40.15
N LEU A 343 -31.90 1.63 39.31
CA LEU A 343 -31.68 1.60 37.84
C LEU A 343 -30.57 2.54 37.33
N VAL A 344 -29.99 3.37 38.19
CA VAL A 344 -28.96 4.35 37.79
C VAL A 344 -27.55 3.72 37.72
N ALA A 345 -27.30 2.61 38.41
CA ALA A 345 -25.99 1.93 38.43
C ALA A 345 -25.67 1.16 37.13
N ALA A 346 -26.68 0.56 36.48
CA ALA A 346 -26.48 -0.18 35.22
C ALA A 346 -26.11 0.73 34.03
N ARG A 347 -26.50 2.01 34.07
CA ARG A 347 -26.30 2.96 32.96
C ARG A 347 -24.86 3.51 32.84
N ARG A 348 -23.97 3.26 33.81
CA ARG A 348 -22.58 3.78 33.81
C ARG A 348 -21.50 2.75 33.50
N LEU A 349 -21.85 1.48 33.23
CA LEU A 349 -20.88 0.37 33.06
C LEU A 349 -20.60 -0.05 31.60
N GLY A 350 -21.20 0.61 30.61
CA GLY A 350 -20.96 0.34 29.18
C GLY A 350 -20.05 1.38 28.54
N SER A 351 -18.77 1.05 28.31
CA SER A 351 -17.78 1.99 27.74
C SER A 351 -17.99 2.36 26.25
N GLY A 352 -19.03 1.87 25.58
CA GLY A 352 -19.25 2.06 24.13
C GLY A 352 -18.19 1.40 23.23
N ARG A 353 -17.19 0.70 23.80
CA ARG A 353 -16.03 0.15 23.09
C ARG A 353 -16.31 -1.13 22.29
N GLY A 354 -17.32 -1.91 22.68
CA GLY A 354 -17.65 -3.19 22.02
C GLY A 354 -18.09 -3.01 20.57
N THR A 355 -18.96 -2.02 20.30
CA THR A 355 -19.41 -1.71 18.93
C THR A 355 -18.32 -1.05 18.08
N ALA A 356 -17.46 -0.23 18.70
CA ALA A 356 -16.28 0.32 18.03
C ALA A 356 -15.31 -0.79 17.57
N GLY A 357 -14.97 -1.73 18.46
CA GLY A 357 -14.09 -2.86 18.11
C GLY A 357 -14.70 -3.81 17.08
N MET A 358 -16.02 -3.99 17.07
CA MET A 358 -16.70 -4.73 15.99
C MET A 358 -16.60 -4.00 14.64
N ARG A 359 -16.80 -2.67 14.62
CA ARG A 359 -16.64 -1.86 13.39
C ARG A 359 -15.21 -1.89 12.86
N GLU A 360 -14.22 -1.76 13.75
CA GLU A 360 -12.80 -1.83 13.39
C GLU A 360 -12.44 -3.18 12.75
N ARG A 361 -12.94 -4.29 13.31
CA ARG A 361 -12.74 -5.63 12.75
C ARG A 361 -13.36 -5.78 11.36
N ALA A 362 -14.58 -5.27 11.14
CA ALA A 362 -15.20 -5.28 9.81
C ALA A 362 -14.42 -4.41 8.83
N ALA A 363 -14.05 -3.20 9.24
CA ALA A 363 -13.31 -2.25 8.42
C ALA A 363 -11.91 -2.75 8.02
N ALA A 364 -11.23 -3.51 8.90
CA ALA A 364 -9.93 -4.13 8.61
C ALA A 364 -9.97 -5.09 7.40
N LEU A 365 -11.14 -5.63 7.06
CA LEU A 365 -11.37 -6.47 5.88
C LEU A 365 -12.02 -5.71 4.71
N GLY A 366 -12.19 -4.39 4.82
CA GLY A 366 -12.94 -3.58 3.86
C GLY A 366 -14.45 -3.78 3.93
N GLY A 367 -14.94 -4.34 5.03
CA GLY A 367 -16.36 -4.56 5.31
C GLY A 367 -17.01 -3.42 6.08
N THR A 368 -18.31 -3.55 6.30
CA THR A 368 -19.12 -2.58 7.06
C THR A 368 -19.81 -3.25 8.24
N LEU A 369 -20.13 -2.48 9.28
CA LEU A 369 -20.90 -2.95 10.41
C LEU A 369 -21.87 -1.88 10.93
N GLU A 370 -23.11 -2.28 11.07
CA GLU A 370 -24.21 -1.52 11.65
C GLU A 370 -24.62 -2.20 12.96
N ALA A 371 -24.80 -1.39 14.01
CA ALA A 371 -25.27 -1.86 15.30
C ALA A 371 -26.23 -0.83 15.87
N GLY A 372 -27.45 -1.25 16.19
CA GLY A 372 -28.50 -0.36 16.68
C GLY A 372 -29.76 -1.09 17.17
N PRO A 373 -30.73 -0.34 17.72
CA PRO A 373 -32.05 -0.88 18.03
C PRO A 373 -32.71 -1.45 16.78
N ARG A 374 -33.48 -2.50 16.97
CA ARG A 374 -34.28 -3.09 15.91
C ARG A 374 -35.38 -2.13 15.48
N ALA A 375 -35.58 -2.04 14.17
CA ALA A 375 -36.62 -1.20 13.59
C ALA A 375 -38.00 -1.89 13.60
N ASP A 376 -38.04 -3.23 13.68
CA ASP A 376 -39.25 -4.05 13.53
C ASP A 376 -39.95 -4.38 14.85
N ARG A 377 -39.19 -4.53 15.94
CA ARG A 377 -39.67 -4.94 17.27
C ARG A 377 -38.64 -4.53 18.34
N PRO A 378 -38.96 -4.58 19.63
CA PRO A 378 -37.97 -4.34 20.69
C PRO A 378 -36.77 -5.29 20.58
N GLY A 379 -35.58 -4.76 20.87
CA GLY A 379 -34.33 -5.52 20.89
C GLY A 379 -33.21 -4.86 20.08
N TRP A 380 -32.04 -5.48 20.08
CA TRP A 380 -30.86 -4.96 19.39
C TRP A 380 -30.46 -5.80 18.17
N CYS A 381 -29.85 -5.17 17.17
CA CYS A 381 -29.37 -5.83 15.95
C CYS A 381 -27.95 -5.39 15.63
N VAL A 382 -27.06 -6.36 15.40
CA VAL A 382 -25.74 -6.17 14.82
C VAL A 382 -25.71 -6.84 13.45
N ARG A 383 -25.37 -6.08 12.41
CA ARG A 383 -25.25 -6.55 11.04
C ARG A 383 -23.89 -6.17 10.46
N ALA A 384 -23.14 -7.14 9.98
CA ALA A 384 -21.84 -6.94 9.36
C ALA A 384 -21.80 -7.53 7.95
N ARG A 385 -21.12 -6.87 7.02
CA ARG A 385 -20.82 -7.41 5.68
C ARG A 385 -19.32 -7.49 5.49
N LEU A 386 -18.80 -8.67 5.22
CA LEU A 386 -17.35 -8.94 5.14
C LEU A 386 -16.98 -9.44 3.73
N PRO A 387 -16.15 -8.72 2.96
CA PRO A 387 -15.71 -9.17 1.63
C PRO A 387 -14.83 -10.43 1.69
N ARG A 388 -15.07 -11.42 0.81
CA ARG A 388 -14.29 -12.67 0.80
C ARG A 388 -12.88 -12.55 0.19
N THR A 389 -12.56 -11.46 -0.51
CA THR A 389 -11.22 -11.17 -1.05
C THR A 389 -10.82 -9.72 -0.84
N ALA A 390 -9.73 -9.48 -0.08
CA ALA A 390 -9.13 -8.15 0.09
C ALA A 390 -8.74 -7.50 -1.26
N ALA A 391 -8.51 -8.31 -2.30
CA ALA A 391 -8.21 -7.86 -3.66
C ALA A 391 -9.40 -7.20 -4.39
N ALA A 392 -10.65 -7.53 -4.04
CA ALA A 392 -11.84 -6.97 -4.68
C ALA A 392 -12.13 -5.53 -4.22
N ALA A 393 -11.90 -5.23 -2.93
CA ALA A 393 -12.12 -3.91 -2.35
C ALA A 393 -11.15 -2.84 -2.90
N ARG A 394 -9.88 -3.19 -3.14
CA ARG A 394 -8.91 -2.26 -3.76
C ARG A 394 -9.16 -2.03 -5.24
N ARG A 395 -9.73 -3.00 -5.97
CA ARG A 395 -10.10 -2.82 -7.40
C ARG A 395 -11.23 -1.81 -7.57
N GLN A 396 -12.19 -1.77 -6.65
CA GLN A 396 -13.31 -0.82 -6.70
C GLN A 396 -12.89 0.61 -6.28
N GLY A 397 -11.96 0.76 -5.31
CA GLY A 397 -11.41 2.08 -4.94
C GLY A 397 -10.39 2.66 -5.93
N ALA A 398 -9.70 1.81 -6.71
CA ALA A 398 -8.67 2.22 -7.67
C ALA A 398 -9.23 2.62 -9.05
N ALA A 399 -10.52 2.46 -9.29
CA ALA A 399 -11.18 2.77 -10.58
C ALA A 399 -11.53 4.26 -10.76
N ARG A 400 -10.93 5.18 -10.00
CA ARG A 400 -10.99 6.61 -10.35
C ARG A 400 -9.97 6.88 -11.48
N PRO A 401 -10.39 7.49 -12.60
CA PRO A 401 -9.49 7.82 -13.70
C PRO A 401 -8.49 8.88 -13.25
N VAL A 402 -7.30 8.46 -12.78
CA VAL A 402 -6.19 9.38 -12.50
C VAL A 402 -5.73 9.97 -13.83
N PRO A 403 -5.87 11.29 -14.09
CA PRO A 403 -5.41 11.90 -15.34
C PRO A 403 -3.93 11.58 -15.60
N PRO A 404 -3.49 11.56 -16.87
CA PRO A 404 -2.09 11.27 -17.20
C PRO A 404 -1.18 12.17 -16.36
N GLY A 405 -0.25 11.57 -15.64
CA GLY A 405 0.66 12.34 -14.80
C GLY A 405 1.70 13.06 -15.65
N LEU A 406 2.33 14.10 -15.10
CA LEU A 406 3.57 14.69 -15.63
C LEU A 406 4.59 13.67 -16.22
N PRO A 407 4.84 12.49 -15.63
CA PRO A 407 5.74 11.49 -16.23
C PRO A 407 5.23 10.85 -17.53
N ASP A 408 3.91 10.79 -17.75
CA ASP A 408 3.33 10.21 -18.96
C ASP A 408 3.44 11.19 -20.14
N VAL A 409 3.22 12.48 -19.87
CA VAL A 409 3.46 13.56 -20.84
C VAL A 409 4.94 13.66 -21.20
N ALA A 410 5.82 13.60 -20.19
CA ALA A 410 7.26 13.59 -20.39
C ALA A 410 7.73 12.42 -21.28
N LEU A 411 7.19 11.23 -21.06
CA LEU A 411 7.49 10.06 -21.91
C LEU A 411 7.04 10.28 -23.36
N VAL A 412 5.83 10.79 -23.57
CA VAL A 412 5.28 11.06 -24.91
C VAL A 412 6.17 12.06 -25.65
N LEU A 413 6.57 13.15 -24.99
CA LEU A 413 7.48 14.14 -25.57
C LEU A 413 8.85 13.53 -25.90
N ALA A 414 9.41 12.72 -25.00
CA ALA A 414 10.68 12.04 -25.21
C ALA A 414 10.65 11.12 -26.44
N VAL A 415 9.59 10.32 -26.56
CA VAL A 415 9.41 9.37 -27.66
C VAL A 415 9.17 10.13 -28.98
N ALA A 416 8.34 11.17 -28.97
CA ALA A 416 8.10 12.02 -30.14
C ALA A 416 9.36 12.77 -30.61
N ALA A 417 10.30 13.07 -29.70
CA ALA A 417 11.51 13.78 -30.04
C ALA A 417 12.52 12.92 -30.82
N VAL A 418 12.49 11.59 -30.70
CA VAL A 418 13.44 10.69 -31.38
C VAL A 418 13.39 10.82 -32.92
N PRO A 419 12.23 10.69 -33.59
CA PRO A 419 12.18 10.87 -35.04
C PRO A 419 12.42 12.33 -35.45
N VAL A 420 12.01 13.31 -34.63
CA VAL A 420 12.26 14.74 -34.90
C VAL A 420 13.77 15.04 -34.87
N LEU A 421 14.49 14.41 -33.96
CA LEU A 421 15.96 14.46 -33.86
C LEU A 421 16.66 13.95 -35.11
N ALA A 422 16.23 12.80 -35.61
CA ALA A 422 16.80 12.21 -36.81
C ALA A 422 16.60 13.13 -38.02
N VAL A 423 15.41 13.75 -38.14
CA VAL A 423 15.12 14.73 -39.21
C VAL A 423 15.95 16.00 -39.04
N LEU A 424 16.10 16.50 -37.81
CA LEU A 424 16.92 17.66 -37.51
C LEU A 424 18.39 17.44 -37.90
N ALA A 425 18.95 16.28 -37.57
CA ALA A 425 20.35 15.95 -37.83
C ALA A 425 20.69 15.89 -39.33
N GLU A 426 19.74 15.42 -40.15
CA GLU A 426 19.98 15.24 -41.59
C GLU A 426 19.44 16.39 -42.46
N ARG A 427 18.26 16.92 -42.13
CA ARG A 427 17.50 17.88 -42.98
C ARG A 427 16.68 18.87 -42.15
N PRO A 428 17.32 19.86 -41.52
CA PRO A 428 16.67 20.72 -40.54
C PRO A 428 15.56 21.61 -41.10
N ALA A 429 15.64 21.98 -42.38
CA ALA A 429 14.59 22.73 -43.09
C ALA A 429 13.22 22.02 -43.09
N LEU A 430 13.18 20.71 -42.83
CA LEU A 430 11.97 19.89 -42.89
C LEU A 430 11.40 19.53 -41.51
N ILE A 431 11.94 20.08 -40.42
CA ILE A 431 11.54 19.70 -39.05
C ILE A 431 10.03 19.84 -38.78
N ALA A 432 9.39 20.88 -39.34
CA ALA A 432 7.96 21.12 -39.17
C ALA A 432 7.09 19.97 -39.70
N HIS A 433 7.56 19.29 -40.75
CA HIS A 433 6.89 18.14 -41.35
C HIS A 433 7.00 16.87 -40.50
N ALA A 434 7.97 16.82 -39.56
CA ALA A 434 8.18 15.68 -38.68
C ALA A 434 7.46 15.83 -37.32
N CYS A 435 7.32 17.06 -36.81
CA CYS A 435 6.77 17.32 -35.47
C CYS A 435 5.34 16.78 -35.28
N LEU A 436 4.43 17.09 -36.20
CA LEU A 436 3.02 16.73 -36.05
C LEU A 436 2.78 15.21 -36.20
N PRO A 437 3.35 14.52 -37.21
CA PRO A 437 3.28 13.06 -37.29
C PRO A 437 3.93 12.37 -36.09
N ALA A 438 5.09 12.83 -35.61
CA ALA A 438 5.77 12.26 -34.45
C ALA A 438 4.94 12.39 -33.16
N LEU A 439 4.32 13.56 -32.94
CA LEU A 439 3.39 13.77 -31.82
C LEU A 439 2.14 12.92 -31.94
N ALA A 440 1.53 12.84 -33.13
CA ALA A 440 0.35 12.02 -33.38
C ALA A 440 0.62 10.53 -33.12
N HIS A 441 1.83 10.06 -33.47
CA HIS A 441 2.26 8.70 -33.21
C HIS A 441 2.48 8.44 -31.71
N ALA A 442 3.09 9.37 -30.97
CA ALA A 442 3.39 9.19 -29.55
C ALA A 442 2.21 9.48 -28.60
N LEU A 443 1.24 10.32 -28.98
CA LEU A 443 0.12 10.76 -28.13
C LEU A 443 -0.68 9.61 -27.46
N PRO A 444 -0.98 8.50 -28.16
CA PRO A 444 -1.69 7.36 -27.58
C PRO A 444 -1.02 6.81 -26.31
N LEU A 445 0.30 6.99 -26.14
CA LEU A 445 1.04 6.51 -24.97
C LEU A 445 0.59 7.13 -23.64
N LEU A 446 -0.19 8.23 -23.66
CA LEU A 446 -0.86 8.78 -22.48
C LEU A 446 -1.85 7.78 -21.86
N TRP A 447 -2.43 6.89 -22.66
CA TRP A 447 -3.38 5.85 -22.22
C TRP A 447 -2.74 4.48 -21.98
N ARG A 448 -1.41 4.36 -22.06
CA ARG A 448 -0.70 3.06 -22.03
C ARG A 448 -0.96 2.21 -20.79
N ARG A 449 -1.37 2.82 -19.67
CA ARG A 449 -1.70 2.12 -18.42
C ARG A 449 -3.15 1.65 -18.35
N ARG A 450 -4.06 2.29 -19.09
CA ARG A 450 -5.50 2.03 -19.05
C ARG A 450 -5.95 1.08 -20.16
N ALA A 451 -5.46 1.33 -21.37
CA ALA A 451 -5.84 0.60 -22.58
C ALA A 451 -4.60 0.20 -23.40
N PRO A 452 -3.66 -0.58 -22.84
CA PRO A 452 -2.38 -0.88 -23.48
C PRO A 452 -2.52 -1.53 -24.87
N TRP A 453 -3.50 -2.43 -25.06
CA TRP A 453 -3.77 -3.04 -26.35
C TRP A 453 -4.26 -2.02 -27.39
N ALA A 454 -5.16 -1.12 -27.01
CA ALA A 454 -5.64 -0.06 -27.90
C ALA A 454 -4.49 0.88 -28.30
N VAL A 455 -3.63 1.23 -27.35
CA VAL A 455 -2.43 2.05 -27.62
C VAL A 455 -1.49 1.36 -28.60
N LEU A 456 -1.29 0.05 -28.48
CA LEU A 456 -0.46 -0.71 -29.42
C LEU A 456 -1.04 -0.70 -30.83
N VAL A 457 -2.35 -0.97 -30.96
CA VAL A 457 -3.03 -0.98 -32.26
C VAL A 457 -3.01 0.41 -32.91
N VAL A 458 -3.32 1.47 -32.14
CA VAL A 458 -3.30 2.84 -32.65
C VAL A 458 -1.88 3.28 -33.01
N GLY A 459 -0.87 2.90 -32.24
CA GLY A 459 0.54 3.16 -32.55
C GLY A 459 0.94 2.53 -33.88
N LEU A 460 0.71 1.21 -34.04
CA LEU A 460 1.00 0.51 -35.29
C LEU A 460 0.26 1.11 -36.50
N ALA A 461 -0.98 1.54 -36.32
CA ALA A 461 -1.73 2.24 -37.37
C ALA A 461 -1.11 3.62 -37.70
N ALA A 462 -0.68 4.37 -36.68
CA ALA A 462 -0.01 5.66 -36.87
C ALA A 462 1.38 5.52 -37.54
N GLY A 463 2.08 4.40 -37.35
CA GLY A 463 3.32 4.07 -38.07
C GLY A 463 3.18 4.04 -39.59
N LEU A 464 1.98 3.76 -40.12
CA LEU A 464 1.69 3.75 -41.55
C LEU A 464 1.53 5.15 -42.17
N VAL A 465 1.47 6.21 -41.36
CA VAL A 465 1.32 7.60 -41.84
C VAL A 465 2.54 8.03 -42.66
N ALA A 466 3.75 7.66 -42.24
CA ALA A 466 4.99 8.00 -42.95
C ALA A 466 5.07 7.39 -44.37
N PRO A 467 4.85 6.07 -44.56
CA PRO A 467 4.81 5.50 -45.91
C PRO A 467 3.67 6.06 -46.77
N ALA A 468 2.49 6.31 -46.21
CA ALA A 468 1.39 6.93 -46.97
C ALA A 468 1.71 8.36 -47.43
N ALA A 469 2.39 9.15 -46.59
CA ALA A 469 2.83 10.49 -46.92
C ALA A 469 3.99 10.49 -47.95
N LEU A 470 4.85 9.47 -47.92
CA LEU A 470 5.86 9.25 -48.97
C LEU A 470 5.20 8.92 -50.32
N ALA A 471 4.25 7.98 -50.33
CA ALA A 471 3.54 7.55 -51.53
C ALA A 471 2.78 8.69 -52.23
N THR A 472 2.30 9.65 -51.46
CA THR A 472 1.57 10.83 -51.96
C THR A 472 2.48 12.01 -52.29
N GLY A 473 3.81 11.89 -52.09
CA GLY A 473 4.79 12.95 -52.32
C GLY A 473 4.76 14.08 -51.29
N VAL A 474 4.03 13.92 -50.18
CA VAL A 474 3.94 14.90 -49.09
C VAL A 474 5.22 14.94 -48.25
N LEU A 475 5.87 13.80 -48.05
CA LEU A 475 7.14 13.70 -47.34
C LEU A 475 8.25 13.16 -48.26
N PRO A 476 9.45 13.75 -48.24
CA PRO A 476 10.60 13.14 -48.88
C PRO A 476 11.06 11.90 -48.12
N ALA A 477 11.66 10.95 -48.85
CA ALA A 477 12.08 9.64 -48.35
C ALA A 477 12.88 9.66 -47.05
N GLY A 478 13.91 10.50 -46.95
CA GLY A 478 14.73 10.60 -45.74
C GLY A 478 13.92 10.98 -44.49
N VAL A 479 12.95 11.88 -44.62
CA VAL A 479 12.07 12.28 -43.49
C VAL A 479 11.10 11.16 -43.13
N ALA A 480 10.55 10.47 -44.13
CA ALA A 480 9.66 9.33 -43.91
C ALA A 480 10.41 8.16 -43.23
N TRP A 481 11.65 7.86 -43.62
CA TRP A 481 12.49 6.88 -42.95
C TRP A 481 12.83 7.27 -41.51
N ALA A 482 13.19 8.53 -41.27
CA ALA A 482 13.44 9.03 -39.91
C ALA A 482 12.20 8.89 -39.00
N LEU A 483 11.00 9.15 -39.54
CA LEU A 483 9.73 8.96 -38.83
C LEU A 483 9.42 7.48 -38.54
N VAL A 484 9.72 6.56 -39.47
CA VAL A 484 9.52 5.12 -39.28
C VAL A 484 10.50 4.55 -38.25
N VAL A 485 11.80 4.83 -38.42
CA VAL A 485 12.86 4.31 -37.54
C VAL A 485 12.75 4.91 -36.14
N GLY A 486 12.60 6.23 -36.03
CA GLY A 486 12.41 6.90 -34.74
C GLY A 486 11.04 6.62 -34.13
N GLY A 487 10.01 6.43 -34.98
CA GLY A 487 8.67 6.01 -34.59
C GLY A 487 8.68 4.68 -33.84
N GLY A 488 9.57 3.75 -34.21
CA GLY A 488 9.81 2.44 -33.58
C GLY A 488 9.92 2.45 -32.06
N VAL A 489 10.38 3.55 -31.47
CA VAL A 489 10.44 3.70 -30.01
C VAL A 489 9.03 3.72 -29.39
N THR A 490 8.04 4.24 -30.10
CA THR A 490 6.63 4.26 -29.70
C THR A 490 6.08 2.86 -29.55
N GLU A 491 6.27 1.99 -30.54
CA GLU A 491 5.81 0.60 -30.49
C GLU A 491 6.56 -0.19 -29.43
N CYS A 492 7.85 0.08 -29.21
CA CYS A 492 8.60 -0.48 -28.09
C CYS A 492 7.95 -0.14 -26.74
N VAL A 493 7.60 1.14 -26.53
CA VAL A 493 6.95 1.59 -25.29
C VAL A 493 5.53 1.04 -25.17
N ALA A 494 4.79 0.92 -26.27
CA ALA A 494 3.46 0.31 -26.29
C ALA A 494 3.52 -1.20 -25.98
N LEU A 495 4.47 -1.92 -26.56
CA LEU A 495 4.72 -3.35 -26.29
C LEU A 495 5.08 -3.59 -24.83
N HIS A 496 6.00 -2.77 -24.30
CA HIS A 496 6.35 -2.79 -22.89
C HIS A 496 5.13 -2.54 -22.00
N ALA A 497 4.24 -1.62 -22.39
CA ALA A 497 3.02 -1.32 -21.66
C ALA A 497 2.01 -2.49 -21.70
N VAL A 498 1.86 -3.17 -22.84
CA VAL A 498 1.05 -4.40 -22.94
C VAL A 498 1.57 -5.46 -21.98
N ALA A 499 2.87 -5.75 -22.02
CA ALA A 499 3.50 -6.71 -21.12
C ALA A 499 3.37 -6.35 -19.63
N SER A 500 3.42 -5.04 -19.32
CA SER A 500 3.41 -4.53 -17.94
C SER A 500 2.00 -4.39 -17.33
N PHE A 501 0.99 -4.07 -18.15
CA PHE A 501 -0.32 -3.64 -17.66
C PHE A 501 -1.53 -4.45 -18.18
N ALA A 502 -1.39 -5.22 -19.27
CA ALA A 502 -2.55 -5.82 -19.95
C ALA A 502 -3.01 -7.20 -19.43
N GLY A 503 -2.38 -7.72 -18.37
CA GLY A 503 -2.68 -9.05 -17.83
C GLY A 503 -1.65 -10.11 -18.24
N PRO A 504 -1.78 -11.37 -17.78
CA PRO A 504 -0.70 -12.35 -17.61
C PRO A 504 0.10 -12.65 -18.89
N ALA A 505 1.35 -13.11 -18.74
CA ALA A 505 2.30 -13.33 -19.84
C ALA A 505 1.70 -14.15 -21.01
N ARG A 506 0.93 -15.20 -20.68
CA ARG A 506 0.20 -16.05 -21.64
C ARG A 506 -0.80 -15.32 -22.55
N VAL A 507 -1.30 -14.15 -22.13
CA VAL A 507 -2.21 -13.33 -22.93
C VAL A 507 -1.44 -12.28 -23.75
N THR A 508 -0.30 -11.82 -23.24
CA THR A 508 0.45 -10.72 -23.84
C THR A 508 1.54 -11.13 -24.83
N PHE A 509 2.00 -12.38 -24.82
CA PHE A 509 3.07 -12.84 -25.71
C PHE A 509 2.79 -12.65 -27.21
N PRO A 510 1.54 -12.71 -27.73
CA PRO A 510 1.29 -12.49 -29.16
C PRO A 510 1.66 -11.07 -29.61
N ALA A 511 1.73 -10.10 -28.69
CA ALA A 511 2.12 -8.73 -29.00
C ALA A 511 3.54 -8.63 -29.60
N ILE A 512 4.42 -9.59 -29.30
CA ILE A 512 5.77 -9.66 -29.89
C ILE A 512 5.67 -9.82 -31.41
N ALA A 513 4.90 -10.80 -31.86
CA ALA A 513 4.73 -11.09 -33.29
C ALA A 513 3.98 -9.95 -34.00
N VAL A 514 2.98 -9.36 -33.33
CA VAL A 514 2.22 -8.22 -33.87
C VAL A 514 3.12 -7.01 -34.10
N VAL A 515 4.02 -6.67 -33.18
CA VAL A 515 4.96 -5.56 -33.33
C VAL A 515 6.02 -5.84 -34.40
N ALA A 516 6.64 -7.02 -34.34
CA ALA A 516 7.66 -7.40 -35.31
C ALA A 516 7.10 -7.43 -36.75
N GLY A 517 5.89 -7.97 -36.93
CA GLY A 517 5.18 -7.95 -38.20
C GLY A 517 4.77 -6.55 -38.64
N GLY A 518 4.31 -5.70 -37.71
CA GLY A 518 3.98 -4.31 -38.03
C GLY A 518 5.16 -3.49 -38.52
N TRP A 519 6.32 -3.61 -37.86
CA TRP A 519 7.55 -2.97 -38.34
C TRP A 519 8.01 -3.52 -39.68
N SER A 520 7.93 -4.83 -39.89
CA SER A 520 8.37 -5.43 -41.15
C SER A 520 7.48 -5.03 -42.31
N VAL A 521 6.16 -4.96 -42.13
CA VAL A 521 5.22 -4.43 -43.12
C VAL A 521 5.51 -2.96 -43.40
N THR A 522 5.72 -2.15 -42.36
CA THR A 522 6.01 -0.71 -42.54
C THR A 522 7.31 -0.49 -43.32
N ALA A 523 8.38 -1.22 -42.99
CA ALA A 523 9.66 -1.15 -43.70
C ALA A 523 9.57 -1.65 -45.16
N ALA A 524 8.81 -2.71 -45.41
CA ALA A 524 8.59 -3.24 -46.75
C ALA A 524 7.80 -2.27 -47.64
N VAL A 525 6.78 -1.62 -47.09
CA VAL A 525 6.02 -0.56 -47.79
C VAL A 525 6.90 0.66 -48.06
N MET A 526 7.76 1.04 -47.11
CA MET A 526 8.74 2.12 -47.31
C MET A 526 9.72 1.80 -48.45
N ALA A 527 10.26 0.58 -48.48
CA ALA A 527 11.19 0.12 -49.52
C ALA A 527 10.56 0.15 -50.92
N LEU A 528 9.25 -0.13 -51.02
CA LEU A 528 8.48 -0.04 -52.25
C LEU A 528 8.39 1.41 -52.76
N PHE A 529 8.03 2.36 -51.90
CA PHE A 529 7.78 3.75 -52.30
C PHE A 529 9.05 4.61 -52.46
N ASP A 530 10.16 4.24 -51.81
CA ASP A 530 11.46 4.92 -51.97
C ASP A 530 12.26 4.39 -53.18
N GLY A 531 11.67 3.53 -54.00
CA GLY A 531 12.29 2.99 -55.22
C GLY A 531 13.39 1.95 -54.99
N THR A 532 13.77 1.67 -53.74
CA THR A 532 14.76 0.63 -53.39
C THR A 532 14.36 -0.75 -53.92
N ALA A 533 13.07 -1.08 -53.89
CA ALA A 533 12.55 -2.32 -54.45
C ALA A 533 12.59 -2.37 -55.99
N ALA A 534 12.49 -1.22 -56.67
CA ALA A 534 12.53 -1.16 -58.13
C ALA A 534 13.95 -1.33 -58.70
N ALA A 535 14.98 -1.15 -57.87
CA ALA A 535 16.38 -1.41 -58.23
C ALA A 535 16.69 -2.91 -58.34
N GLU A 536 15.86 -3.77 -57.76
CA GLU A 536 15.95 -5.23 -57.88
C GLU A 536 14.91 -5.74 -58.89
N GLY A 537 15.35 -6.55 -59.88
CA GLY A 537 14.55 -6.89 -61.07
C GLY A 537 13.18 -7.54 -60.84
N ASP A 538 12.92 -8.10 -59.65
CA ASP A 538 11.60 -8.55 -59.19
C ASP A 538 11.26 -7.89 -57.83
N GLY A 539 10.98 -6.59 -57.87
CA GLY A 539 10.72 -5.78 -56.67
C GLY A 539 9.57 -6.30 -55.80
N GLY A 540 8.61 -7.03 -56.37
CA GLY A 540 7.52 -7.65 -55.59
C GLY A 540 8.01 -8.79 -54.71
N ALA A 541 8.79 -9.72 -55.28
CA ALA A 541 9.40 -10.82 -54.52
C ALA A 541 10.41 -10.30 -53.49
N PHE A 542 11.19 -9.27 -53.84
CA PHE A 542 12.13 -8.63 -52.91
C PHE A 542 11.44 -8.02 -51.69
N VAL A 543 10.33 -7.29 -51.87
CA VAL A 543 9.58 -6.67 -50.76
C VAL A 543 9.01 -7.73 -49.81
N VAL A 544 8.48 -8.84 -50.34
CA VAL A 544 7.97 -9.95 -49.52
C VAL A 544 9.10 -10.63 -48.75
N PHE A 545 10.24 -10.88 -49.42
CA PHE A 545 11.43 -11.43 -48.80
C PHE A 545 11.97 -10.53 -47.69
N LEU A 546 12.09 -9.22 -47.95
CA LEU A 546 12.55 -8.21 -46.99
C LEU A 546 11.62 -8.14 -45.77
N ALA A 547 10.30 -8.15 -45.98
CA ALA A 547 9.31 -8.17 -44.90
C ALA A 547 9.46 -9.44 -44.01
N TYR A 548 9.73 -10.59 -44.62
CA TYR A 548 9.93 -11.83 -43.89
C TYR A 548 11.22 -11.79 -43.05
N VAL A 549 12.34 -11.40 -43.66
CA VAL A 549 13.65 -11.34 -43.00
C VAL A 549 13.66 -10.31 -41.86
N LEU A 550 13.15 -9.10 -42.10
CA LEU A 550 13.04 -8.07 -41.06
C LEU A 550 12.10 -8.50 -39.93
N GLY A 551 10.96 -9.10 -40.26
CA GLY A 551 10.03 -9.63 -39.26
C GLY A 551 10.70 -10.66 -38.35
N ALA A 552 11.44 -11.61 -38.93
CA ALA A 552 12.17 -12.63 -38.18
C ALA A 552 13.26 -12.01 -37.28
N LEU A 553 14.04 -11.05 -37.78
CA LEU A 553 15.09 -10.36 -37.03
C LEU A 553 14.53 -9.54 -35.86
N LEU A 554 13.37 -8.90 -36.04
CA LEU A 554 12.76 -8.01 -35.05
C LEU A 554 12.02 -8.76 -33.92
N LEU A 555 11.77 -10.07 -34.07
CA LEU A 555 11.19 -10.88 -33.00
C LEU A 555 12.04 -10.89 -31.72
N LEU A 556 13.37 -10.97 -31.85
CA LEU A 556 14.30 -11.00 -30.71
C LEU A 556 14.28 -9.69 -29.88
N PRO A 557 14.50 -8.50 -30.46
CA PRO A 557 14.43 -7.25 -29.70
C PRO A 557 13.01 -6.99 -29.16
N ALA A 558 11.95 -7.32 -29.92
CA ALA A 558 10.58 -7.23 -29.43
C ALA A 558 10.33 -8.16 -28.22
N ALA A 559 10.83 -9.40 -28.26
CA ALA A 559 10.76 -10.33 -27.14
C ALA A 559 11.52 -9.82 -25.91
N ALA A 560 12.68 -9.17 -26.09
CA ALA A 560 13.43 -8.55 -25.00
C ALA A 560 12.65 -7.41 -24.33
N VAL A 561 12.05 -6.51 -25.12
CA VAL A 561 11.22 -5.39 -24.61
C VAL A 561 9.99 -5.90 -23.88
N TRP A 562 9.30 -6.91 -24.45
CA TRP A 562 8.18 -7.58 -23.81
C TRP A 562 8.60 -8.26 -22.49
N GLY A 563 9.71 -9.00 -22.50
CA GLY A 563 10.26 -9.70 -21.34
C GLY A 563 10.60 -8.74 -20.20
N LEU A 564 11.15 -7.56 -20.50
CA LEU A 564 11.38 -6.50 -19.52
C LEU A 564 10.07 -6.03 -18.88
N GLY A 565 8.99 -5.88 -19.66
CA GLY A 565 7.68 -5.52 -19.13
C GLY A 565 7.09 -6.60 -18.21
N VAL A 566 7.20 -7.87 -18.61
CA VAL A 566 6.79 -9.00 -17.78
C VAL A 566 7.58 -9.04 -16.46
N PHE A 567 8.90 -8.84 -16.52
CA PHE A 567 9.77 -8.80 -15.34
C PHE A 567 9.41 -7.65 -14.40
N VAL A 568 9.19 -6.45 -14.93
CA VAL A 568 8.78 -5.27 -14.14
C VAL A 568 7.44 -5.51 -13.45
N ARG A 569 6.48 -6.13 -14.14
CA ARG A 569 5.21 -6.51 -13.52
C ARG A 569 5.40 -7.56 -12.43
N ALA A 570 6.12 -8.65 -12.70
CA ALA A 570 6.34 -9.71 -11.72
C ALA A 570 6.97 -9.14 -10.44
N ARG A 571 8.00 -8.30 -10.58
CA ARG A 571 8.61 -7.53 -9.48
C ARG A 571 7.63 -6.64 -8.73
N ARG A 572 6.68 -6.00 -9.44
CA ARG A 572 5.66 -5.13 -8.84
C ARG A 572 4.64 -5.94 -8.06
N GLU A 573 4.17 -7.04 -8.61
CA GLU A 573 3.21 -7.96 -7.97
C GLU A 573 3.84 -8.64 -6.74
N GLU A 574 5.08 -9.10 -6.84
CA GLU A 574 5.84 -9.64 -5.69
C GLU A 574 6.06 -8.61 -4.58
N ALA A 575 6.39 -7.36 -4.93
CA ALA A 575 6.60 -6.31 -3.94
C ALA A 575 5.29 -5.99 -3.21
N LEU A 576 4.18 -5.82 -3.94
CA LEU A 576 2.86 -5.60 -3.35
C LEU A 576 2.43 -6.79 -2.48
N GLY A 577 2.66 -8.03 -2.93
CA GLY A 577 2.34 -9.23 -2.17
C GLY A 577 3.16 -9.39 -0.90
N ARG A 578 4.44 -8.99 -0.92
CA ARG A 578 5.29 -9.00 0.29
C ARG A 578 4.85 -7.97 1.32
N ASP A 579 4.55 -6.75 0.89
CA ASP A 579 4.11 -5.68 1.78
C ASP A 579 2.75 -6.04 2.43
N ASP A 580 1.78 -6.53 1.64
CA ASP A 580 0.49 -7.00 2.14
C ASP A 580 0.62 -8.24 3.05
N GLY A 581 1.49 -9.18 2.69
CA GLY A 581 1.74 -10.39 3.46
C GLY A 581 2.38 -10.11 4.82
N ALA A 582 3.38 -9.20 4.86
CA ALA A 582 4.07 -8.79 6.07
C ALA A 582 3.12 -8.06 7.03
N LEU A 583 2.33 -7.10 6.52
CA LEU A 583 1.34 -6.39 7.33
C LEU A 583 0.30 -7.35 7.92
N ALA A 584 -0.26 -8.24 7.08
CA ALA A 584 -1.25 -9.20 7.53
C ALA A 584 -0.67 -10.21 8.54
N ALA A 585 0.60 -10.61 8.39
CA ALA A 585 1.29 -11.48 9.34
C ALA A 585 1.54 -10.79 10.69
N ALA A 586 2.02 -9.54 10.67
CA ALA A 586 2.26 -8.76 11.89
C ALA A 586 0.96 -8.55 12.70
N VAL A 587 -0.13 -8.19 12.02
CA VAL A 587 -1.45 -8.02 12.64
C VAL A 587 -1.97 -9.36 13.20
N ARG A 588 -1.90 -10.45 12.44
CA ARG A 588 -2.31 -11.79 12.93
C ARG A 588 -1.53 -12.20 14.17
N ALA A 589 -0.20 -12.03 14.16
CA ALA A 589 0.65 -12.38 15.28
C ALA A 589 0.33 -11.54 16.53
N ALA A 590 0.05 -10.24 16.38
CA ALA A 590 -0.39 -9.37 17.48
C ALA A 590 -1.69 -9.89 18.14
N VAL A 591 -2.65 -10.31 17.33
CA VAL A 591 -3.93 -10.85 17.81
C VAL A 591 -3.74 -12.16 18.57
N ILE A 592 -2.93 -13.08 18.02
CA ILE A 592 -2.64 -14.38 18.66
C ILE A 592 -1.96 -14.17 20.02
N GLU A 593 -0.99 -13.25 20.08
CA GLU A 593 -0.23 -12.97 21.30
C GLU A 593 -1.12 -12.35 22.39
N ALA A 594 -1.94 -11.36 22.05
CA ALA A 594 -2.92 -10.79 22.98
C ALA A 594 -3.96 -11.83 23.45
N TYR A 595 -4.35 -12.76 22.57
CA TYR A 595 -5.28 -13.82 22.92
C TYR A 595 -4.68 -14.85 23.89
N ARG A 596 -3.43 -15.29 23.64
CA ARG A 596 -2.72 -16.21 24.55
C ARG A 596 -2.60 -15.61 25.95
N GLU A 597 -2.32 -14.31 26.01
CA GLU A 597 -2.25 -13.58 27.27
C GLU A 597 -3.60 -13.57 28.01
N ARG A 598 -4.72 -13.33 27.31
CA ARG A 598 -6.07 -13.45 27.91
C ARG A 598 -6.31 -14.83 28.50
N GLN A 599 -5.92 -15.90 27.81
CA GLN A 599 -6.13 -17.26 28.31
C GLN A 599 -5.30 -17.56 29.56
N ARG A 600 -4.04 -17.10 29.61
CA ARG A 600 -3.18 -17.23 30.80
C ARG A 600 -3.83 -16.56 32.02
N ILE A 601 -4.23 -15.30 31.89
CA ILE A 601 -4.84 -14.53 32.98
C ILE A 601 -6.18 -15.14 33.43
N ALA A 602 -6.99 -15.65 32.48
CA ALA A 602 -8.24 -16.32 32.80
C ALA A 602 -8.04 -17.63 33.57
N ALA A 603 -6.94 -18.34 33.35
CA ALA A 603 -6.57 -19.53 34.11
C ALA A 603 -6.13 -19.15 35.53
N GLU A 604 -5.31 -18.10 35.68
CA GLU A 604 -4.81 -17.62 36.97
C GLU A 604 -5.94 -17.07 37.87
N LEU A 605 -6.95 -16.41 37.28
CA LEU A 605 -8.14 -15.91 38.00
C LEU A 605 -9.02 -17.01 38.61
N ARG A 606 -9.01 -18.22 38.03
CA ARG A 606 -10.03 -19.24 38.29
C ARG A 606 -9.94 -19.88 39.66
N GLY A 607 -8.73 -20.00 40.21
CA GLY A 607 -8.50 -20.71 41.47
C GLY A 607 -8.76 -19.85 42.71
N PRO A 608 -7.97 -18.79 42.95
CA PRO A 608 -8.01 -18.08 44.22
C PRO A 608 -9.23 -17.17 44.38
N VAL A 609 -9.50 -16.27 43.42
CA VAL A 609 -10.49 -15.20 43.60
C VAL A 609 -11.93 -15.71 43.53
N LEU A 610 -12.26 -16.52 42.51
CA LEU A 610 -13.59 -17.14 42.40
C LEU A 610 -13.92 -18.05 43.59
N GLY A 611 -12.92 -18.78 44.10
CA GLY A 611 -13.09 -19.64 45.27
C GLY A 611 -13.46 -18.86 46.54
N HIS A 612 -12.79 -17.73 46.81
CA HIS A 612 -13.11 -16.88 47.96
C HIS A 612 -14.47 -16.21 47.83
N ALA A 613 -14.83 -15.71 46.63
CA ALA A 613 -16.13 -15.09 46.39
C ALA A 613 -17.28 -16.10 46.51
N GLY A 614 -17.11 -17.34 46.07
CA GLY A 614 -18.10 -18.41 46.28
C GLY A 614 -18.25 -18.80 47.75
N ARG A 615 -17.14 -18.91 48.50
CA ARG A 615 -17.18 -19.18 49.94
C ARG A 615 -17.79 -18.04 50.75
N LEU A 616 -17.58 -16.79 50.32
CA LEU A 616 -18.22 -15.61 50.91
C LEU A 616 -19.75 -15.73 50.87
N VAL A 617 -20.32 -16.05 49.71
CA VAL A 617 -21.78 -16.24 49.54
C VAL A 617 -22.28 -17.36 50.47
N ALA A 618 -21.60 -18.51 50.49
CA ALA A 618 -21.98 -19.63 51.33
C ALA A 618 -21.92 -19.34 52.84
N ARG A 619 -20.99 -18.48 53.29
CA ARG A 619 -20.89 -18.03 54.69
C ARG A 619 -21.97 -17.03 55.04
N ALA A 620 -22.28 -16.11 54.14
CA ALA A 620 -23.36 -15.14 54.30
C ALA A 620 -24.73 -15.82 54.44
N GLU A 621 -25.00 -16.84 53.62
CA GLU A 621 -26.25 -17.62 53.66
C GLU A 621 -26.38 -18.47 54.94
N LYS A 622 -25.27 -18.84 55.58
CA LYS A 622 -25.24 -19.53 56.87
C LYS A 622 -25.33 -18.59 58.08
N GLY A 623 -25.38 -17.28 57.87
CA GLY A 623 -25.39 -16.29 58.94
C GLY A 623 -24.04 -16.07 59.64
N ASP A 624 -22.93 -16.51 59.04
CA ASP A 624 -21.60 -16.43 59.64
C ASP A 624 -20.87 -15.12 59.25
N LEU A 625 -21.06 -14.09 60.07
CA LEU A 625 -20.50 -12.75 59.87
C LEU A 625 -18.96 -12.70 59.96
N ASP A 626 -18.35 -13.48 60.85
CA ASP A 626 -16.90 -13.55 60.99
C ASP A 626 -16.28 -14.23 59.76
N GLY A 627 -16.88 -15.33 59.30
CA GLY A 627 -16.48 -16.02 58.08
C GLY A 627 -16.65 -15.16 56.81
N VAL A 628 -17.67 -14.31 56.75
CA VAL A 628 -17.84 -13.34 55.64
C VAL A 628 -16.69 -12.33 55.59
N ALA A 629 -16.32 -11.72 56.72
CA ALA A 629 -15.23 -10.76 56.76
C ALA A 629 -13.88 -11.41 56.41
N GLU A 630 -13.64 -12.64 56.90
CA GLU A 630 -12.43 -13.41 56.59
C GLU A 630 -12.32 -13.74 55.10
N GLN A 631 -13.38 -14.27 54.49
CA GLN A 631 -13.37 -14.61 53.06
C GLN A 631 -13.27 -13.36 52.16
N ALA A 632 -13.88 -12.23 52.56
CA ALA A 632 -13.76 -10.98 51.83
C ALA A 632 -12.32 -10.44 51.83
N ARG A 633 -11.63 -10.48 52.99
CA ARG A 633 -10.22 -10.08 53.10
C ARG A 633 -9.29 -11.02 52.33
N ALA A 634 -9.54 -12.33 52.40
CA ALA A 634 -8.77 -13.31 51.64
C ALA A 634 -8.97 -13.16 50.12
N GLY A 635 -10.19 -12.83 49.68
CA GLY A 635 -10.48 -12.47 48.29
C GLY A 635 -9.76 -11.20 47.83
N LEU A 636 -9.72 -10.15 48.67
CA LEU A 636 -8.96 -8.92 48.39
C LEU A 636 -7.45 -9.16 48.33
N ALA A 637 -6.90 -9.99 49.23
CA ALA A 637 -5.49 -10.34 49.22
C ALA A 637 -5.11 -11.10 47.93
N ALA A 638 -5.88 -12.13 47.58
CA ALA A 638 -5.69 -12.88 46.34
C ALA A 638 -5.78 -11.99 45.09
N MET A 639 -6.69 -11.01 45.08
CA MET A 639 -6.79 -10.02 44.00
C MET A 639 -5.54 -9.14 43.91
N ARG A 640 -5.05 -8.68 45.06
CA ARG A 640 -3.90 -7.78 45.13
C ARG A 640 -2.64 -8.48 44.64
N ASP A 641 -2.46 -9.74 45.01
CA ASP A 641 -1.32 -10.56 44.57
C ASP A 641 -1.38 -10.81 43.06
N LEU A 642 -2.58 -11.08 42.52
CA LEU A 642 -2.80 -11.24 41.07
C LEU A 642 -2.55 -9.93 40.31
N LEU A 643 -3.01 -8.79 40.84
CA LEU A 643 -2.74 -7.47 40.25
C LEU A 643 -1.26 -7.06 40.36
N ALA A 644 -0.55 -7.49 41.40
CA ALA A 644 0.88 -7.26 41.57
C ALA A 644 1.69 -8.08 40.55
N ALA A 645 1.37 -9.36 40.38
CA ALA A 645 1.98 -10.22 39.37
C ALA A 645 1.78 -9.65 37.94
N LEU A 646 0.58 -9.13 37.65
CA LEU A 646 0.28 -8.46 36.38
C LEU A 646 1.06 -7.15 36.16
N ARG A 647 1.54 -6.50 37.22
CA ARG A 647 2.33 -5.24 37.16
C ARG A 647 3.84 -5.49 37.13
N GLU A 648 4.33 -6.52 37.82
CA GLU A 648 5.76 -6.86 37.86
C GLU A 648 6.28 -7.34 36.51
N GLU A 649 5.49 -8.12 35.75
CA GLU A 649 5.87 -8.54 34.38
C GLU A 649 5.92 -7.39 33.35
N VAL A 650 5.55 -6.17 33.74
CA VAL A 650 5.56 -4.96 32.88
C VAL A 650 6.78 -4.08 33.14
N SER A 651 7.47 -4.26 34.26
CA SER A 651 8.72 -3.52 34.49
C SER A 651 9.80 -4.10 33.58
N PRO A 652 10.38 -3.31 32.64
CA PRO A 652 11.52 -3.79 31.88
C PRO A 652 12.58 -4.21 32.90
N SER A 653 13.18 -5.39 32.72
CA SER A 653 14.34 -5.72 33.54
C SER A 653 15.32 -4.55 33.38
N PRO A 654 15.92 -4.03 34.46
CA PRO A 654 17.02 -3.10 34.31
C PRO A 654 18.04 -3.79 33.41
N SER A 655 18.35 -3.15 32.29
CA SER A 655 19.31 -3.62 31.31
C SER A 655 20.63 -3.98 32.00
N GLU A 656 21.01 -5.26 31.97
CA GLU A 656 22.39 -5.70 32.16
C GLU A 656 23.17 -5.55 30.85
#